data_AF-A0A3M1GVH8-F1
#
_entry.id   AF-A0A3M1GVH8-F1
#
_cell.length_a   1.000
_cell.length_b   1.000
_cell.length_c   1.000
_cell.angle_alpha   90.00
_cell.angle_beta   90.00
_cell.angle_gamma   90.00
#
_symmetry.space_group_name_H-M   'P 1'
#
loop_
_entity.id
_entity.type
_entity.pdbx_description
1 polymer ?
#
loop_
_entity_poly.entity_id
_entity_poly.type
_entity_poly.pdbx_seq_one_letter_code
_entity_poly.pdbx_strand_id
1 'polypeptide(L)'
;LAQRLAAEIGTVPGLDGIVPVAHTEGATAHRPNNETEVLRTLAGFICHPNVAAVVAIDEGTEAINNHALAAFMARHGYPLADVPHRFLSAGRAPGQMLRLVRRYVVDSLPQATATPRSRLPLAGLRLALQCGGSDAFSGVSGNPLAARLARELIRHGGTAIQAETDEIVGAEAYMLERVRDQATAERLLAVIERFRERLAWHGATVEANPSEGNRLRGLYNIVLKSLGAAAKKAPDVRLDAVIDYAEPVSTPGFVFMDSPGNDLESVAGQVAAGANMIVFVTGNGSVTNFPFVPTLKIVTTTERYQLLSREMDINAGAFLDGTPMDALVSRSFEKLVRTAFGAQTLGERAGHAQVSIWRNWHYSGPPATGSDACSVPPPAGIPIDIAPRAAPLPVPPRLPGWRRPDGTATLERLGLIMPVSLCAGQVARLAARHLESRELGSRTDIERFVALPHTEGCGFAGERLHRQLLALYQLHATHPAVATALFLEHGCEKTPNDIVRSHLAASGLDPDSFGWASIQLDGGIEAVLAKIERWFATHLPPGTGEWQRTVIPLTDLHLGIISPDTIAPSTEPNPGRGPALGEIVHAFLARERAVFIPHGDPLWTDAGFLDALSSRPLRNSSRTPTLALAQAPARPGLHIVDTEATTLAENIAALVAAGAQAIVVPAEGGLIPGHPLVPVIGLPGAPRGAQALLDSLADRLQSSRTDPSVEAPAPVFQIPRGRDGIST
;
A
#
# COMPACT_ATOMS: atom_id res chain seq x y z
N LEU A 1 14.52 9.43 -5.73
CA LEU A 1 14.88 10.56 -6.61
C LEU A 1 14.09 11.83 -6.32
N ALA A 2 12.75 11.81 -6.35
CA ALA A 2 11.92 13.00 -6.07
C ALA A 2 12.37 13.77 -4.81
N GLN A 3 12.61 13.06 -3.69
CA GLN A 3 13.16 13.66 -2.46
C GLN A 3 14.52 14.35 -2.67
N ARG A 4 15.44 13.76 -3.45
CA ARG A 4 16.77 14.35 -3.75
C ARG A 4 16.65 15.61 -4.60
N LEU A 5 15.66 15.65 -5.50
CA LEU A 5 15.43 16.79 -6.40
C LEU A 5 14.49 17.84 -5.80
N ALA A 6 13.74 17.54 -4.75
CA ALA A 6 12.73 18.44 -4.19
C ALA A 6 13.31 19.80 -3.80
N ALA A 7 14.51 19.83 -3.19
CA ALA A 7 15.17 21.09 -2.81
C ALA A 7 15.64 21.91 -4.03
N GLU A 8 16.12 21.24 -5.08
CA GLU A 8 16.56 21.88 -6.33
C GLU A 8 15.34 22.45 -7.09
N ILE A 9 14.28 21.64 -7.20
CA ILE A 9 13.05 21.96 -7.95
C ILE A 9 12.18 22.98 -7.22
N GLY A 10 12.12 22.95 -5.89
CA GLY A 10 11.33 23.89 -5.10
C GLY A 10 11.73 25.36 -5.25
N THR A 11 12.88 25.64 -5.88
CA THR A 11 13.33 27.00 -6.21
C THR A 11 12.95 27.46 -7.62
N VAL A 12 12.39 26.58 -8.45
CA VAL A 12 12.03 26.86 -9.84
C VAL A 12 10.67 27.59 -9.89
N PRO A 13 10.61 28.85 -10.36
CA PRO A 13 9.35 29.58 -10.44
C PRO A 13 8.35 28.91 -11.39
N GLY A 14 7.08 28.88 -11.01
CA GLY A 14 6.00 28.35 -11.84
C GLY A 14 5.77 26.84 -11.75
N LEU A 15 6.54 26.12 -10.91
CA LEU A 15 6.36 24.71 -10.66
C LEU A 15 6.04 24.46 -9.18
N ASP A 16 4.94 23.78 -8.89
CA ASP A 16 4.50 23.53 -7.51
C ASP A 16 5.32 22.40 -6.83
N GLY A 17 5.92 21.48 -7.62
CA GLY A 17 6.84 20.48 -7.10
C GLY A 17 7.08 19.28 -8.02
N ILE A 18 7.79 18.28 -7.50
CA ILE A 18 7.95 16.95 -8.09
C ILE A 18 7.35 15.91 -7.16
N VAL A 19 6.47 15.05 -7.67
CA VAL A 19 5.79 14.05 -6.84
C VAL A 19 5.94 12.65 -7.45
N PRO A 20 6.27 11.64 -6.63
CA PRO A 20 6.22 10.25 -7.06
C PRO A 20 4.82 9.68 -6.90
N VAL A 21 4.34 8.99 -7.93
CA VAL A 21 3.15 8.12 -7.89
C VAL A 21 3.65 6.69 -8.07
N ALA A 22 3.63 5.91 -7.00
CA ALA A 22 4.04 4.51 -7.02
C ALA A 22 2.82 3.63 -6.79
N HIS A 23 2.71 2.54 -7.55
CA HIS A 23 1.66 1.53 -7.39
C HIS A 23 2.26 0.13 -7.50
N THR A 24 1.51 -0.87 -7.04
CA THR A 24 1.89 -2.29 -7.11
C THR A 24 1.00 -3.10 -8.06
N GLU A 25 0.02 -2.45 -8.69
CA GLU A 25 -0.88 -3.07 -9.65
C GLU A 25 -0.19 -3.43 -10.97
N GLY A 26 -0.48 -4.60 -11.51
CA GLY A 26 0.04 -5.07 -12.81
C GLY A 26 1.45 -5.64 -12.81
N ALA A 27 2.06 -5.84 -11.62
CA ALA A 27 3.43 -6.32 -11.46
C ALA A 27 3.65 -7.83 -11.76
N THR A 28 2.66 -8.52 -12.31
CA THR A 28 2.74 -9.95 -12.64
C THR A 28 2.90 -10.14 -14.15
N ALA A 29 3.38 -11.31 -14.57
CA ALA A 29 3.47 -11.67 -15.99
C ALA A 29 2.10 -12.00 -16.62
N HIS A 30 1.10 -12.33 -15.78
CA HIS A 30 -0.25 -12.61 -16.23
C HIS A 30 -1.05 -11.32 -16.40
N ARG A 31 -1.95 -11.32 -17.38
CA ARG A 31 -2.87 -10.21 -17.61
C ARG A 31 -3.80 -10.07 -16.40
N PRO A 32 -3.77 -8.95 -15.65
CA PRO A 32 -4.60 -8.79 -14.46
C PRO A 32 -6.05 -8.45 -14.83
N ASN A 33 -7.00 -8.69 -13.91
CA ASN A 33 -8.42 -8.44 -14.16
C ASN A 33 -8.75 -6.94 -14.26
N ASN A 34 -7.93 -6.10 -13.65
CA ASN A 34 -8.04 -4.64 -13.63
C ASN A 34 -7.12 -3.93 -14.64
N GLU A 35 -6.61 -4.63 -15.66
CA GLU A 35 -5.63 -4.05 -16.61
C GLU A 35 -6.14 -2.75 -17.24
N THR A 36 -7.42 -2.71 -17.64
CA THR A 36 -8.00 -1.51 -18.27
C THR A 36 -8.09 -0.36 -17.27
N GLU A 37 -8.54 -0.62 -16.05
CA GLU A 37 -8.63 0.34 -14.96
C GLU A 37 -7.26 0.96 -14.64
N VAL A 38 -6.21 0.14 -14.56
CA VAL A 38 -4.84 0.61 -14.28
C VAL A 38 -4.28 1.42 -15.45
N LEU A 39 -4.33 0.91 -16.69
CA LEU A 39 -3.81 1.61 -17.86
C LEU A 39 -4.51 2.96 -18.08
N ARG A 40 -5.83 3.00 -17.88
CA ARG A 40 -6.64 4.21 -17.97
C ARG A 40 -6.30 5.21 -16.88
N THR A 41 -6.07 4.74 -15.65
CA THR A 41 -5.64 5.59 -14.52
C THR A 41 -4.29 6.23 -14.80
N LEU A 42 -3.30 5.44 -15.25
CA LEU A 42 -1.97 5.93 -15.59
C LEU A 42 -2.00 6.91 -16.77
N ALA A 43 -2.78 6.62 -17.81
CA ALA A 43 -2.98 7.52 -18.94
C ALA A 43 -3.62 8.86 -18.52
N GLY A 44 -4.62 8.80 -17.63
CA GLY A 44 -5.27 9.98 -17.06
C GLY A 44 -4.31 10.82 -16.22
N PHE A 45 -3.45 10.19 -15.40
CA PHE A 45 -2.42 10.91 -14.64
C PHE A 45 -1.39 11.58 -15.55
N ILE A 46 -0.92 10.90 -16.61
CA ILE A 46 0.03 11.48 -17.56
C ILE A 46 -0.55 12.74 -18.22
N CYS A 47 -1.82 12.69 -18.66
CA CYS A 47 -2.47 13.79 -19.35
C CYS A 47 -3.21 14.78 -18.42
N HIS A 48 -3.00 14.69 -17.11
CA HIS A 48 -3.75 15.48 -16.15
C HIS A 48 -3.38 16.99 -16.24
N PRO A 49 -4.34 17.93 -16.14
CA PRO A 49 -4.05 19.37 -16.27
C PRO A 49 -3.09 19.95 -15.22
N ASN A 50 -2.90 19.28 -14.08
CA ASN A 50 -1.90 19.66 -13.06
C ASN A 50 -0.51 19.04 -13.31
N VAL A 51 -0.32 18.25 -14.36
CA VAL A 51 0.94 17.57 -14.69
C VAL A 51 1.60 18.26 -15.87
N ALA A 52 2.71 18.94 -15.61
CA ALA A 52 3.45 19.69 -16.64
C ALA A 52 4.47 18.83 -17.40
N ALA A 53 4.98 17.77 -16.79
CA ALA A 53 5.89 16.79 -17.39
C ALA A 53 5.85 15.48 -16.59
N VAL A 54 6.17 14.35 -17.23
CA VAL A 54 6.14 13.03 -16.57
C VAL A 54 7.30 12.12 -16.97
N VAL A 55 7.74 11.29 -16.02
CA VAL A 55 8.59 10.12 -16.31
C VAL A 55 7.89 8.89 -15.79
N ALA A 56 7.54 7.97 -16.69
CA ALA A 56 6.97 6.68 -16.36
C ALA A 56 8.08 5.62 -16.35
N ILE A 57 8.18 4.87 -15.25
CA ILE A 57 9.21 3.87 -15.01
C ILE A 57 8.54 2.54 -14.72
N ASP A 58 8.96 1.49 -15.43
CA ASP A 58 8.49 0.10 -15.30
C ASP A 58 9.69 -0.86 -15.21
N GLU A 59 9.49 -2.14 -14.92
CA GLU A 59 10.55 -3.16 -15.04
C GLU A 59 10.73 -3.58 -16.51
N GLY A 60 9.64 -3.58 -17.28
CA GLY A 60 9.58 -3.89 -18.71
C GLY A 60 9.18 -5.33 -19.03
N THR A 61 9.01 -6.18 -18.01
CA THR A 61 8.67 -7.61 -18.13
C THR A 61 7.28 -7.94 -17.61
N GLU A 62 6.71 -7.06 -16.79
CA GLU A 62 5.36 -7.16 -16.26
C GLU A 62 4.30 -6.91 -17.34
N ALA A 63 3.07 -7.40 -17.09
CA ALA A 63 1.96 -7.27 -18.02
C ALA A 63 1.57 -5.81 -18.27
N ILE A 64 1.58 -4.99 -17.21
CA ILE A 64 1.34 -3.54 -17.32
C ILE A 64 2.68 -2.83 -17.34
N ASN A 65 3.18 -2.60 -18.55
CA ASN A 65 4.44 -1.93 -18.80
C ASN A 65 4.24 -0.66 -19.65
N ASN A 66 5.31 0.11 -19.83
CA ASN A 66 5.32 1.36 -20.56
C ASN A 66 4.92 1.20 -22.04
N HIS A 67 5.21 0.04 -22.65
CA HIS A 67 4.76 -0.26 -24.01
C HIS A 67 3.24 -0.43 -24.07
N ALA A 68 2.67 -1.22 -23.14
CA ALA A 68 1.23 -1.39 -23.01
C ALA A 68 0.51 -0.06 -22.74
N LEU A 69 1.07 0.79 -21.88
CA LEU A 69 0.57 2.13 -21.59
C LEU A 69 0.57 3.04 -22.81
N ALA A 70 1.70 3.17 -23.51
CA ALA A 70 1.79 4.00 -24.71
C ALA A 70 0.82 3.51 -25.81
N ALA A 71 0.70 2.19 -25.99
CA ALA A 71 -0.22 1.60 -26.96
C ALA A 71 -1.70 1.84 -26.56
N PHE A 72 -2.02 1.74 -25.28
CA PHE A 72 -3.35 2.07 -24.76
C PHE A 72 -3.69 3.53 -25.01
N MET A 73 -2.79 4.46 -24.64
CA MET A 73 -2.98 5.89 -24.86
C MET A 73 -3.24 6.23 -26.33
N ALA A 74 -2.46 5.65 -27.25
CA ALA A 74 -2.64 5.85 -28.69
C ALA A 74 -3.99 5.30 -29.20
N ARG A 75 -4.38 4.08 -28.79
CA ARG A 75 -5.66 3.48 -29.21
C ARG A 75 -6.87 4.25 -28.71
N HIS A 76 -6.78 4.83 -27.53
CA HIS A 76 -7.88 5.56 -26.88
C HIS A 76 -7.81 7.07 -27.07
N GLY A 77 -6.89 7.58 -27.90
CA GLY A 77 -6.83 8.99 -28.28
C GLY A 77 -6.41 9.94 -27.16
N TYR A 78 -5.62 9.48 -26.20
CA TYR A 78 -5.06 10.37 -25.17
C TYR A 78 -4.05 11.33 -25.80
N PRO A 79 -4.04 12.62 -25.40
CA PRO A 79 -3.19 13.67 -26.01
C PRO A 79 -1.73 13.60 -25.51
N LEU A 80 -1.09 12.44 -25.66
CA LEU A 80 0.27 12.20 -25.16
C LEU A 80 1.32 13.15 -25.77
N ALA A 81 1.08 13.63 -27.00
CA ALA A 81 1.95 14.59 -27.67
C ALA A 81 1.97 15.98 -27.01
N ASP A 82 0.94 16.32 -26.22
CA ASP A 82 0.81 17.63 -25.58
C ASP A 82 1.57 17.70 -24.24
N VAL A 83 1.99 16.56 -23.71
CA VAL A 83 2.70 16.46 -22.43
C VAL A 83 4.14 16.03 -22.67
N PRO A 84 5.16 16.80 -22.25
CA PRO A 84 6.52 16.29 -22.25
C PRO A 84 6.62 15.07 -21.34
N HIS A 85 6.90 13.91 -21.93
CA HIS A 85 6.95 12.63 -21.25
C HIS A 85 8.21 11.82 -21.60
N ARG A 86 8.59 10.90 -20.70
CA ARG A 86 9.59 9.86 -20.96
C ARG A 86 9.16 8.52 -20.38
N PHE A 87 9.21 7.48 -21.20
CA PHE A 87 9.09 6.08 -20.77
C PHE A 87 10.47 5.48 -20.58
N LEU A 88 10.71 4.82 -19.45
CA LEU A 88 11.99 4.19 -19.09
C LEU A 88 11.77 2.84 -18.42
N SER A 89 12.29 1.76 -19.01
CA SER A 89 12.25 0.42 -18.39
C SER A 89 13.51 0.09 -17.62
N ALA A 90 13.34 -0.56 -16.46
CA ALA A 90 14.36 -0.89 -15.49
C ALA A 90 15.18 -2.14 -15.89
N GLY A 91 15.68 -2.16 -17.13
CA GLY A 91 16.74 -3.09 -17.57
C GLY A 91 18.16 -2.55 -17.32
N ARG A 92 18.31 -1.50 -16.51
CA ARG A 92 19.57 -0.74 -16.31
C ARG A 92 19.96 -0.73 -14.84
N ALA A 93 21.26 -0.63 -14.57
CA ALA A 93 21.76 -0.47 -13.20
C ALA A 93 21.09 0.76 -12.50
N PRO A 94 20.72 0.67 -11.21
CA PRO A 94 19.99 1.73 -10.48
C PRO A 94 20.59 3.13 -10.66
N GLY A 95 21.91 3.27 -10.47
CA GLY A 95 22.59 4.55 -10.62
C GLY A 95 22.54 5.14 -12.04
N GLN A 96 22.45 4.31 -13.09
CA GLN A 96 22.26 4.79 -14.46
C GLN A 96 20.83 5.30 -14.67
N MET A 97 19.82 4.58 -14.14
CA MET A 97 18.43 5.00 -14.21
C MET A 97 18.24 6.37 -13.55
N LEU A 98 18.79 6.56 -12.34
CA LEU A 98 18.70 7.83 -11.63
C LEU A 98 19.32 9.01 -12.40
N ARG A 99 20.45 8.81 -13.09
CA ARG A 99 21.06 9.84 -13.93
C ARG A 99 20.18 10.20 -15.13
N LEU A 100 19.58 9.20 -15.78
CA LEU A 100 18.68 9.42 -16.93
C LEU A 100 17.43 10.19 -16.51
N VAL A 101 16.79 9.79 -15.42
CA VAL A 101 15.59 10.47 -14.92
C VAL A 101 15.94 11.89 -14.50
N ARG A 102 17.04 12.11 -13.76
CA ARG A 102 17.48 13.46 -13.36
C ARG A 102 17.68 14.36 -14.57
N ARG A 103 18.42 13.88 -15.59
CA ARG A 103 18.68 14.64 -16.80
C ARG A 103 17.37 15.04 -17.49
N TYR A 104 16.45 14.09 -17.67
CA TYR A 104 15.18 14.38 -18.31
C TYR A 104 14.36 15.42 -17.52
N VAL A 105 14.29 15.29 -16.19
CA VAL A 105 13.56 16.26 -15.35
C VAL A 105 14.11 17.67 -15.56
N VAL A 106 15.43 17.84 -15.53
CA VAL A 106 16.10 19.14 -15.76
C VAL A 106 15.83 19.66 -17.18
N ASP A 107 15.98 18.80 -18.20
CA ASP A 107 15.77 19.15 -19.61
C ASP A 107 14.31 19.57 -19.89
N SER A 108 13.35 19.09 -19.09
CA SER A 108 11.91 19.37 -19.24
C SER A 108 11.47 20.66 -18.55
N LEU A 109 12.27 21.23 -17.64
CA LEU A 109 11.88 22.41 -16.84
C LEU A 109 11.45 23.63 -17.68
N PRO A 110 12.13 23.99 -18.79
CA PRO A 110 11.71 25.15 -19.60
C PRO A 110 10.32 24.99 -20.19
N GLN A 111 9.96 23.79 -20.64
CA GLN A 111 8.63 23.50 -21.17
C GLN A 111 7.59 23.42 -20.04
N ALA A 112 7.95 22.79 -18.93
CA ALA A 112 7.06 22.63 -17.77
C ALA A 112 6.67 23.97 -17.11
N THR A 113 7.52 25.00 -17.22
CA THR A 113 7.30 26.33 -16.63
C THR A 113 6.82 27.37 -17.65
N ALA A 114 6.56 26.98 -18.90
CA ALA A 114 6.17 27.89 -19.97
C ALA A 114 4.75 28.46 -19.84
N THR A 115 3.90 27.86 -18.98
CA THR A 115 2.50 28.23 -18.82
C THR A 115 2.26 28.86 -17.44
N PRO A 116 2.43 30.19 -17.29
CA PRO A 116 2.17 30.86 -16.02
C PRO A 116 0.67 30.86 -15.69
N ARG A 117 0.34 30.90 -14.38
CA ARG A 117 -1.05 31.01 -13.90
C ARG A 117 -1.72 32.25 -14.49
N SER A 118 -2.95 32.08 -14.99
CA SER A 118 -3.80 33.16 -15.50
C SER A 118 -5.22 33.06 -14.95
N ARG A 119 -6.01 34.14 -15.07
CA ARG A 119 -7.44 34.09 -14.71
C ARG A 119 -8.19 33.25 -15.75
N LEU A 120 -8.85 32.19 -15.30
CA LEU A 120 -9.66 31.30 -16.13
C LEU A 120 -11.09 31.22 -15.59
N PRO A 121 -12.09 30.92 -16.44
CA PRO A 121 -13.44 30.65 -15.99
C PRO A 121 -13.51 29.42 -15.07
N LEU A 122 -14.43 29.42 -14.10
CA LEU A 122 -14.69 28.27 -13.23
C LEU A 122 -15.21 27.04 -13.99
N ALA A 123 -15.67 27.21 -15.24
CA ALA A 123 -16.07 26.11 -16.11
C ALA A 123 -14.95 25.08 -16.37
N GLY A 124 -13.68 25.46 -16.21
CA GLY A 124 -12.54 24.55 -16.30
C GLY A 124 -12.28 23.71 -15.03
N LEU A 125 -12.99 23.96 -13.93
CA LEU A 125 -12.80 23.26 -12.67
C LEU A 125 -13.67 21.98 -12.63
N ARG A 126 -13.06 20.89 -12.18
CA ARG A 126 -13.67 19.57 -12.03
C ARG A 126 -13.42 19.08 -10.61
N LEU A 127 -14.49 19.00 -9.80
CA LEU A 127 -14.41 18.57 -8.40
C LEU A 127 -14.57 17.07 -8.29
N ALA A 128 -13.61 16.40 -7.65
CA ALA A 128 -13.83 15.09 -7.06
C ALA A 128 -14.59 15.26 -5.74
N LEU A 129 -15.72 14.58 -5.58
CA LEU A 129 -16.47 14.51 -4.33
C LEU A 129 -16.22 13.13 -3.72
N GLN A 130 -15.55 13.12 -2.56
CA GLN A 130 -15.13 11.88 -1.90
C GLN A 130 -15.57 11.87 -0.43
N CYS A 131 -15.90 10.69 0.10
CA CYS A 131 -15.98 10.46 1.54
C CYS A 131 -14.76 9.68 2.06
N GLY A 132 -14.39 9.93 3.32
CA GLY A 132 -13.44 9.09 4.06
C GLY A 132 -14.14 8.38 5.21
N GLY A 133 -13.65 8.57 6.44
CA GLY A 133 -14.30 8.01 7.63
C GLY A 133 -15.65 8.65 7.91
N SER A 134 -16.74 8.15 7.31
CA SER A 134 -18.10 8.62 7.55
C SER A 134 -18.56 8.39 9.00
N ASP A 135 -19.41 9.29 9.46
CA ASP A 135 -20.09 9.24 10.75
C ASP A 135 -21.60 9.53 10.57
N ALA A 136 -22.36 9.50 11.67
CA ALA A 136 -23.79 9.82 11.66
C ALA A 136 -24.13 11.25 11.16
N PHE A 137 -23.17 12.19 11.20
CA PHE A 137 -23.38 13.59 10.79
C PHE A 137 -22.99 13.87 9.34
N SER A 138 -22.30 12.93 8.68
CA SER A 138 -21.81 13.08 7.30
C SER A 138 -22.95 13.40 6.33
N GLY A 139 -24.08 12.70 6.43
CA GLY A 139 -25.27 12.96 5.63
C GLY A 139 -26.09 14.20 6.03
N VAL A 140 -25.72 14.88 7.12
CA VAL A 140 -26.48 16.02 7.70
C VAL A 140 -25.74 17.35 7.51
N SER A 141 -24.41 17.35 7.64
CA SER A 141 -23.57 18.56 7.53
C SER A 141 -22.63 18.51 6.32
N GLY A 142 -21.64 17.61 6.35
CA GLY A 142 -20.52 17.58 5.40
C GLY A 142 -20.94 17.30 3.95
N ASN A 143 -21.68 16.22 3.70
CA ASN A 143 -22.12 15.85 2.36
C ASN A 143 -23.10 16.88 1.77
N PRO A 144 -24.10 17.40 2.52
CA PRO A 144 -24.93 18.51 2.05
C PRO A 144 -24.15 19.79 1.71
N LEU A 145 -23.09 20.11 2.46
CA LEU A 145 -22.21 21.24 2.13
C LEU A 145 -21.47 20.99 0.81
N ALA A 146 -20.85 19.82 0.66
CA ALA A 146 -20.15 19.43 -0.57
C ALA A 146 -21.08 19.45 -1.79
N ALA A 147 -22.32 18.97 -1.65
CA ALA A 147 -23.33 19.01 -2.68
C ALA A 147 -23.69 20.42 -3.14
N ARG A 148 -23.81 21.36 -2.20
CA ARG A 148 -24.09 22.77 -2.52
C ARG A 148 -22.88 23.46 -3.15
N LEU A 149 -21.65 23.12 -2.74
CA LEU A 149 -20.43 23.59 -3.42
C LEU A 149 -20.36 23.10 -4.87
N ALA A 150 -20.63 21.81 -5.09
CA ALA A 150 -20.72 21.22 -6.42
C ALA A 150 -21.80 21.91 -7.27
N ARG A 151 -22.99 22.14 -6.70
CA ARG A 151 -24.07 22.86 -7.37
C ARG A 151 -23.65 24.27 -7.79
N GLU A 152 -23.07 25.06 -6.89
CA GLU A 152 -22.63 26.42 -7.24
C GLU A 152 -21.56 26.38 -8.35
N LEU A 153 -20.63 25.43 -8.32
CA LEU A 153 -19.68 25.26 -9.42
C LEU A 153 -20.36 24.89 -10.75
N ILE A 154 -21.31 23.96 -10.74
CA ILE A 154 -22.06 23.53 -11.93
C ILE A 154 -22.82 24.72 -12.55
N ARG A 155 -23.34 25.65 -11.73
CA ARG A 155 -23.96 26.90 -12.23
C ARG A 155 -23.00 27.81 -12.99
N HIS A 156 -21.69 27.66 -12.76
CA HIS A 156 -20.64 28.33 -13.51
C HIS A 156 -20.07 27.48 -14.68
N GLY A 157 -20.73 26.36 -15.01
CA GLY A 157 -20.34 25.46 -16.11
C GLY A 157 -19.24 24.45 -15.74
N GLY A 158 -18.85 24.36 -14.47
CA GLY A 158 -17.88 23.37 -14.01
C GLY A 158 -18.49 21.98 -13.87
N THR A 159 -17.70 21.04 -13.34
CA THR A 159 -18.10 19.64 -13.20
C THR A 159 -17.90 19.15 -11.78
N ALA A 160 -18.77 18.27 -11.29
CA ALA A 160 -18.58 17.52 -10.07
C ALA A 160 -18.69 16.01 -10.35
N ILE A 161 -17.78 15.23 -9.79
CA ILE A 161 -17.66 13.79 -9.98
C ILE A 161 -17.86 13.15 -8.62
N GLN A 162 -18.97 12.45 -8.43
CA GLN A 162 -19.16 11.54 -7.28
C GLN A 162 -18.79 10.12 -7.70
N ALA A 163 -18.25 9.33 -6.78
CA ALA A 163 -17.89 7.94 -7.02
C ALA A 163 -18.45 7.05 -5.87
N GLU A 164 -17.75 5.97 -5.50
CA GLU A 164 -18.08 5.08 -4.38
C GLU A 164 -19.38 4.28 -4.62
N THR A 165 -19.32 3.29 -5.53
CA THR A 165 -20.50 2.53 -6.00
C THR A 165 -21.20 1.76 -4.90
N ASP A 166 -20.45 1.11 -4.03
CA ASP A 166 -20.96 0.42 -2.85
C ASP A 166 -21.66 1.38 -1.86
N GLU A 167 -21.26 2.66 -1.84
CA GLU A 167 -21.84 3.68 -0.97
C GLU A 167 -23.11 4.34 -1.52
N ILE A 168 -23.63 3.95 -2.68
CA ILE A 168 -24.94 4.43 -3.16
C ILE A 168 -25.99 3.33 -3.24
N VAL A 169 -25.63 2.11 -2.84
CA VAL A 169 -26.55 0.97 -2.78
C VAL A 169 -27.68 1.24 -1.78
N GLY A 170 -28.93 1.15 -2.23
CA GLY A 170 -30.12 1.49 -1.45
C GLY A 170 -30.50 2.97 -1.51
N ALA A 171 -29.74 3.81 -2.22
CA ALA A 171 -30.03 5.22 -2.47
C ALA A 171 -30.31 5.50 -3.97
N GLU A 172 -30.60 4.47 -4.76
CA GLU A 172 -30.82 4.56 -6.21
C GLU A 172 -31.97 5.52 -6.54
N ALA A 173 -33.07 5.45 -5.77
CA ALA A 173 -34.21 6.35 -5.95
C ALA A 173 -33.82 7.83 -5.84
N TYR A 174 -32.92 8.18 -4.91
CA TYR A 174 -32.42 9.55 -4.74
C TYR A 174 -31.52 9.97 -5.92
N MET A 175 -30.66 9.06 -6.37
CA MET A 175 -29.77 9.33 -7.50
C MET A 175 -30.53 9.50 -8.81
N LEU A 176 -31.61 8.73 -9.00
CA LEU A 176 -32.42 8.69 -10.22
C LEU A 176 -33.57 9.71 -10.26
N GLU A 177 -33.93 10.35 -9.14
CA GLU A 177 -35.01 11.36 -9.09
C GLU A 177 -34.82 12.48 -10.12
N ARG A 178 -33.56 12.88 -10.36
CA ARG A 178 -33.18 13.82 -11.42
C ARG A 178 -32.03 13.26 -12.23
N VAL A 179 -32.35 12.49 -13.26
CA VAL A 179 -31.40 11.93 -14.21
C VAL A 179 -31.62 12.54 -15.60
N ARG A 180 -30.55 12.63 -16.40
CA ARG A 180 -30.59 13.22 -17.75
C ARG A 180 -31.58 12.53 -18.68
N ASP A 181 -31.49 11.21 -18.73
CA ASP A 181 -32.24 10.36 -19.64
C ASP A 181 -32.24 8.91 -19.13
N GLN A 182 -33.02 8.07 -19.79
CA GLN A 182 -33.14 6.64 -19.47
C GLN A 182 -31.79 5.91 -19.61
N ALA A 183 -30.99 6.23 -20.62
CA ALA A 183 -29.70 5.58 -20.84
C ALA A 183 -28.74 5.81 -19.66
N THR A 184 -28.72 7.03 -19.11
CA THR A 184 -27.92 7.38 -17.92
C THR A 184 -28.43 6.63 -16.68
N ALA A 185 -29.75 6.47 -16.53
CA ALA A 185 -30.35 5.72 -15.44
C ALA A 185 -29.99 4.23 -15.49
N GLU A 186 -30.16 3.61 -16.66
CA GLU A 186 -29.79 2.21 -16.90
C GLU A 186 -28.29 1.98 -16.68
N ARG A 187 -27.46 2.94 -17.09
CA ARG A 187 -26.02 2.89 -16.88
C ARG A 187 -25.65 2.90 -15.40
N LEU A 188 -26.32 3.71 -14.57
CA LEU A 188 -26.11 3.73 -13.11
C LEU A 188 -26.46 2.38 -12.48
N LEU A 189 -27.64 1.85 -12.81
CA LEU A 189 -28.09 0.56 -12.29
C LEU A 189 -27.15 -0.58 -12.73
N ALA A 190 -26.68 -0.55 -13.98
CA ALA A 190 -25.71 -1.53 -14.47
C ALA A 190 -24.37 -1.47 -13.73
N VAL A 191 -23.88 -0.28 -13.34
CA VAL A 191 -22.67 -0.15 -12.49
C VAL A 191 -22.87 -0.84 -11.16
N ILE A 192 -24.00 -0.58 -10.50
CA ILE A 192 -24.33 -1.17 -9.18
C ILE A 192 -24.37 -2.70 -9.28
N GLU A 193 -25.06 -3.24 -10.29
CA GLU A 193 -25.18 -4.69 -10.47
C GLU A 193 -23.83 -5.34 -10.79
N ARG A 194 -23.00 -4.74 -11.66
CA ARG A 194 -21.64 -5.24 -11.89
C ARG A 194 -20.79 -5.23 -10.63
N PHE A 195 -20.93 -4.20 -9.79
CA PHE A 195 -20.18 -4.14 -8.54
C PHE A 195 -20.62 -5.24 -7.57
N ARG A 196 -21.94 -5.49 -7.45
CA ARG A 196 -22.48 -6.62 -6.68
C ARG A 196 -21.96 -7.96 -7.20
N GLU A 197 -21.94 -8.14 -8.52
CA GLU A 197 -21.42 -9.35 -9.16
C GLU A 197 -19.93 -9.56 -8.83
N ARG A 198 -19.11 -8.51 -8.97
CA ARG A 198 -17.68 -8.56 -8.64
C ARG A 198 -17.46 -8.95 -7.17
N LEU A 199 -18.27 -8.45 -6.23
CA LEU A 199 -18.16 -8.83 -4.81
C LEU A 199 -18.56 -10.29 -4.57
N ALA A 200 -19.62 -10.75 -5.25
CA ALA A 200 -20.14 -12.09 -5.11
C ALA A 200 -19.13 -13.16 -5.57
N TRP A 201 -18.24 -12.85 -6.53
CA TRP A 201 -17.13 -13.74 -6.90
C TRP A 201 -16.28 -14.17 -5.69
N HIS A 202 -16.19 -13.31 -4.68
CA HIS A 202 -15.40 -13.52 -3.47
C HIS A 202 -16.26 -13.82 -2.23
N GLY A 203 -17.55 -14.16 -2.42
CA GLY A 203 -18.48 -14.44 -1.32
C GLY A 203 -18.81 -13.22 -0.45
N ALA A 204 -18.53 -12.01 -0.93
CA ALA A 204 -18.84 -10.76 -0.26
C ALA A 204 -20.13 -10.15 -0.81
N THR A 205 -20.77 -9.29 -0.01
CA THR A 205 -21.93 -8.51 -0.44
C THR A 205 -21.75 -7.05 -0.02
N VAL A 206 -22.45 -6.14 -0.68
CA VAL A 206 -22.41 -4.70 -0.38
C VAL A 206 -22.97 -4.36 1.00
N GLU A 207 -23.83 -5.22 1.56
CA GLU A 207 -24.40 -5.08 2.90
C GLU A 207 -23.34 -5.29 4.02
N ALA A 208 -22.14 -5.78 3.68
CA ALA A 208 -20.99 -5.81 4.59
C ALA A 208 -20.43 -4.41 4.90
N ASN A 209 -20.86 -3.38 4.17
CA ASN A 209 -20.66 -1.96 4.49
C ASN A 209 -21.92 -1.50 5.28
N PRO A 210 -21.85 -0.73 6.38
CA PRO A 210 -20.75 0.04 6.97
C PRO A 210 -19.63 -0.79 7.63
N SER A 211 -18.40 -0.27 7.62
CA SER A 211 -17.27 -0.83 8.36
C SER A 211 -17.52 -0.87 9.88
N GLU A 212 -16.78 -1.68 10.63
CA GLU A 212 -16.87 -1.70 12.11
C GLU A 212 -16.59 -0.31 12.71
N GLY A 213 -15.61 0.42 12.19
CA GLY A 213 -15.33 1.81 12.57
C GLY A 213 -16.51 2.76 12.34
N ASN A 214 -17.32 2.55 11.30
CA ASN A 214 -18.54 3.34 11.07
C ASN A 214 -19.68 2.92 12.00
N ARG A 215 -19.85 1.62 12.27
CA ARG A 215 -20.89 1.07 13.15
C ARG A 215 -20.74 1.57 14.59
N LEU A 216 -19.50 1.63 15.08
CA LEU A 216 -19.17 2.23 16.39
C LEU A 216 -19.58 3.70 16.51
N ARG A 217 -19.85 4.39 15.40
CA ARG A 217 -20.12 5.84 15.32
C ARG A 217 -21.50 6.18 14.77
N GLY A 218 -22.43 5.22 14.85
CA GLY A 218 -23.86 5.45 14.64
C GLY A 218 -24.39 5.18 13.23
N LEU A 219 -23.57 4.63 12.32
CA LEU A 219 -24.04 4.16 11.02
C LEU A 219 -24.34 2.65 11.11
N TYR A 220 -25.62 2.31 11.30
CA TYR A 220 -26.04 0.94 11.65
C TYR A 220 -26.22 0.00 10.45
N ASN A 221 -26.52 0.52 9.26
CA ASN A 221 -26.76 -0.28 8.06
C ASN A 221 -26.37 0.48 6.78
N ILE A 222 -26.27 -0.26 5.67
CA ILE A 222 -25.86 0.28 4.38
C ILE A 222 -26.79 1.39 3.88
N VAL A 223 -28.11 1.21 3.98
CA VAL A 223 -29.09 2.17 3.44
C VAL A 223 -28.94 3.56 4.06
N LEU A 224 -28.75 3.64 5.38
CA LEU A 224 -28.52 4.91 6.08
C LEU A 224 -27.22 5.57 5.63
N LYS A 225 -26.14 4.80 5.50
CA LYS A 225 -24.85 5.29 4.98
C LYS A 225 -25.03 5.80 3.55
N SER A 226 -25.71 5.03 2.70
CA SER A 226 -25.86 5.34 1.28
C SER A 226 -26.73 6.56 1.02
N LEU A 227 -27.81 6.77 1.79
CA LEU A 227 -28.58 8.02 1.70
C LEU A 227 -27.72 9.23 2.08
N GLY A 228 -26.88 9.08 3.11
CA GLY A 228 -25.92 10.10 3.51
C GLY A 228 -24.88 10.38 2.42
N ALA A 229 -24.33 9.35 1.79
CA ALA A 229 -23.36 9.49 0.69
C ALA A 229 -24.01 10.06 -0.59
N ALA A 230 -25.19 9.60 -0.97
CA ALA A 230 -25.95 10.11 -2.11
C ALA A 230 -26.29 11.61 -1.96
N ALA A 231 -26.42 12.11 -0.73
CA ALA A 231 -26.61 13.53 -0.44
C ALA A 231 -25.41 14.43 -0.83
N LYS A 232 -24.31 13.88 -1.38
CA LYS A 232 -23.26 14.63 -2.12
C LYS A 232 -23.77 15.14 -3.49
N LYS A 233 -24.89 14.62 -4.01
CA LYS A 233 -25.65 15.22 -5.12
C LYS A 233 -26.77 16.08 -4.56
N ALA A 234 -26.79 17.38 -4.82
CA ALA A 234 -27.89 18.23 -4.34
C ALA A 234 -29.23 17.77 -4.98
N PRO A 235 -30.38 17.82 -4.26
CA PRO A 235 -31.67 17.35 -4.79
C PRO A 235 -32.09 18.05 -6.08
N ASP A 236 -31.68 19.30 -6.28
CA ASP A 236 -32.00 20.09 -7.46
C ASP A 236 -31.04 19.88 -8.64
N VAL A 237 -29.95 19.13 -8.44
CA VAL A 237 -28.94 18.81 -9.45
C VAL A 237 -29.26 17.50 -10.16
N ARG A 238 -29.14 17.52 -11.49
CA ARG A 238 -29.37 16.38 -12.38
C ARG A 238 -28.10 15.54 -12.51
N LEU A 239 -28.22 14.22 -12.49
CA LEU A 239 -27.17 13.28 -12.90
C LEU A 239 -27.03 13.33 -14.43
N ASP A 240 -25.90 13.84 -14.92
CA ASP A 240 -25.65 14.15 -16.33
C ASP A 240 -24.92 13.04 -17.10
N ALA A 241 -24.11 12.23 -16.41
CA ALA A 241 -23.42 11.08 -16.98
C ALA A 241 -23.02 10.05 -15.91
N VAL A 242 -22.84 8.81 -16.34
CA VAL A 242 -22.24 7.74 -15.55
C VAL A 242 -21.08 7.15 -16.36
N ILE A 243 -19.89 7.12 -15.79
CA ILE A 243 -18.65 6.71 -16.45
C ILE A 243 -18.00 5.52 -15.74
N ASP A 244 -17.16 4.76 -16.46
CA ASP A 244 -16.32 3.74 -15.82
C ASP A 244 -15.17 4.40 -15.05
N TYR A 245 -14.53 3.62 -14.16
CA TYR A 245 -13.38 4.06 -13.39
C TYR A 245 -12.29 4.70 -14.26
N ALA A 246 -11.84 5.90 -13.89
CA ALA A 246 -10.81 6.68 -14.60
C ALA A 246 -11.16 7.09 -16.05
N GLU A 247 -12.40 6.91 -16.52
CA GLU A 247 -12.81 7.35 -17.85
C GLU A 247 -12.78 8.89 -17.96
N PRO A 248 -12.13 9.48 -18.99
CA PRO A 248 -12.04 10.93 -19.11
C PRO A 248 -13.41 11.59 -19.16
N VAL A 249 -13.67 12.54 -18.24
CA VAL A 249 -14.93 13.28 -18.24
C VAL A 249 -14.96 14.28 -19.39
N SER A 250 -15.99 14.15 -20.23
CA SER A 250 -16.24 14.99 -21.40
C SER A 250 -17.48 15.89 -21.26
N THR A 251 -18.36 15.62 -20.29
CA THR A 251 -19.63 16.32 -20.09
C THR A 251 -19.59 17.18 -18.82
N PRO A 252 -19.92 18.49 -18.90
CA PRO A 252 -20.06 19.32 -17.71
C PRO A 252 -21.31 18.97 -16.92
N GLY A 253 -21.34 19.31 -15.63
CA GLY A 253 -22.46 18.98 -14.74
C GLY A 253 -22.09 17.97 -13.66
N PHE A 254 -23.04 17.13 -13.26
CA PHE A 254 -22.83 16.12 -12.21
C PHE A 254 -22.64 14.74 -12.82
N VAL A 255 -21.48 14.14 -12.57
CA VAL A 255 -21.08 12.83 -13.11
C VAL A 255 -20.93 11.83 -11.99
N PHE A 256 -21.40 10.60 -12.20
CA PHE A 256 -21.10 9.46 -11.34
C PHE A 256 -20.02 8.57 -11.96
N MET A 257 -19.00 8.16 -11.20
CA MET A 257 -17.94 7.27 -11.66
C MET A 257 -17.99 5.94 -10.91
N ASP A 258 -17.94 4.83 -11.65
CA ASP A 258 -17.78 3.49 -11.06
C ASP A 258 -16.44 3.39 -10.30
N SER A 259 -16.47 2.98 -9.04
CA SER A 259 -15.30 2.84 -8.16
C SER A 259 -15.66 2.08 -6.89
N PRO A 260 -14.67 1.51 -6.16
CA PRO A 260 -14.87 1.05 -4.79
C PRO A 260 -15.01 2.23 -3.82
N GLY A 261 -15.47 1.97 -2.59
CA GLY A 261 -15.62 2.94 -1.52
C GLY A 261 -14.32 3.29 -0.80
N ASN A 262 -13.23 2.57 -1.09
CA ASN A 262 -11.90 2.88 -0.60
C ASN A 262 -11.45 4.27 -1.11
N ASP A 263 -11.12 5.16 -0.19
CA ASP A 263 -10.91 6.59 -0.44
C ASP A 263 -9.78 6.87 -1.43
N LEU A 264 -8.63 6.21 -1.26
CA LEU A 264 -7.48 6.41 -2.12
C LEU A 264 -7.70 5.86 -3.54
N GLU A 265 -8.35 4.71 -3.65
CA GLU A 265 -8.67 4.08 -4.94
C GLU A 265 -9.71 4.89 -5.72
N SER A 266 -10.77 5.33 -5.05
CA SER A 266 -11.81 6.16 -5.64
C SER A 266 -11.24 7.49 -6.17
N VAL A 267 -10.49 8.22 -5.34
CA VAL A 267 -9.91 9.52 -5.71
C VAL A 267 -8.91 9.38 -6.86
N ALA A 268 -8.10 8.32 -6.89
CA ALA A 268 -7.19 8.08 -8.00
C ALA A 268 -7.94 7.98 -9.34
N GLY A 269 -9.08 7.29 -9.36
CA GLY A 269 -9.94 7.24 -10.55
C GLY A 269 -10.52 8.61 -10.91
N GLN A 270 -11.02 9.37 -9.94
CA GLN A 270 -11.61 10.70 -10.18
C GLN A 270 -10.56 11.69 -10.73
N VAL A 271 -9.34 11.67 -10.18
CA VAL A 271 -8.22 12.47 -10.67
C VAL A 271 -7.85 12.05 -12.08
N ALA A 272 -7.72 10.75 -12.36
CA ALA A 272 -7.41 10.27 -13.71
C ALA A 272 -8.53 10.59 -14.73
N ALA A 273 -9.79 10.65 -14.29
CA ALA A 273 -10.92 11.11 -15.08
C ALA A 273 -10.88 12.64 -15.36
N GLY A 274 -10.00 13.37 -14.66
CA GLY A 274 -9.68 14.77 -14.89
C GLY A 274 -10.06 15.72 -13.75
N ALA A 275 -10.40 15.23 -12.55
CA ALA A 275 -10.64 16.09 -11.40
C ALA A 275 -9.37 16.83 -10.98
N ASN A 276 -9.40 18.16 -11.05
CA ASN A 276 -8.26 19.03 -10.73
C ASN A 276 -8.37 19.72 -9.36
N MET A 277 -9.38 19.34 -8.57
CA MET A 277 -9.60 19.74 -7.19
C MET A 277 -10.41 18.66 -6.47
N ILE A 278 -10.10 18.36 -5.21
CA ILE A 278 -10.82 17.37 -4.42
C ILE A 278 -11.53 18.06 -3.25
N VAL A 279 -12.81 17.74 -3.07
CA VAL A 279 -13.59 18.05 -1.86
C VAL A 279 -13.79 16.73 -1.12
N PHE A 280 -13.10 16.61 0.02
CA PHE A 280 -13.04 15.38 0.79
C PHE A 280 -13.81 15.57 2.10
N VAL A 281 -14.93 14.85 2.26
CA VAL A 281 -15.75 14.91 3.47
C VAL A 281 -15.33 13.80 4.43
N THR A 282 -15.15 14.13 5.70
CA THR A 282 -14.76 13.15 6.72
C THR A 282 -15.40 13.44 8.07
N GLY A 283 -15.99 12.41 8.69
CA GLY A 283 -16.49 12.49 10.06
C GLY A 283 -15.38 12.33 11.09
N ASN A 284 -14.50 11.35 10.89
CA ASN A 284 -13.43 11.06 11.84
C ASN A 284 -12.21 11.98 11.70
N GLY A 285 -12.09 12.70 10.58
CA GLY A 285 -10.96 13.60 10.33
C GLY A 285 -9.81 12.96 9.58
N SER A 286 -10.10 12.25 8.49
CA SER A 286 -9.09 11.73 7.57
C SER A 286 -8.13 12.81 7.11
N VAL A 287 -6.83 12.58 7.29
CA VAL A 287 -5.77 13.49 6.85
C VAL A 287 -5.29 13.22 5.41
N THR A 288 -5.98 12.32 4.69
CA THR A 288 -5.64 11.87 3.34
C THR A 288 -5.63 13.04 2.34
N ASN A 289 -4.59 13.12 1.52
CA ASN A 289 -4.49 14.05 0.39
C ASN A 289 -3.93 13.34 -0.83
N PHE A 290 -4.11 13.95 -2.00
CA PHE A 290 -3.59 13.45 -3.26
C PHE A 290 -2.27 14.15 -3.67
N PRO A 291 -1.30 13.47 -4.31
CA PRO A 291 0.04 14.03 -4.51
C PRO A 291 0.11 15.33 -5.33
N PHE A 292 -0.70 15.48 -6.37
CA PHE A 292 -0.65 16.63 -7.29
C PHE A 292 -2.01 17.31 -7.53
N VAL A 293 -3.00 16.99 -6.69
CA VAL A 293 -4.34 17.61 -6.75
C VAL A 293 -4.71 18.15 -5.38
N PRO A 294 -4.99 19.46 -5.25
CA PRO A 294 -5.32 20.06 -3.96
C PRO A 294 -6.59 19.43 -3.36
N THR A 295 -6.55 19.16 -2.05
CA THR A 295 -7.61 18.43 -1.33
C THR A 295 -8.17 19.28 -0.19
N LEU A 296 -9.34 19.87 -0.42
CA LEU A 296 -10.09 20.62 0.60
C LEU A 296 -10.88 19.67 1.48
N LYS A 297 -10.50 19.59 2.75
CA LYS A 297 -11.11 18.67 3.72
C LYS A 297 -12.23 19.34 4.52
N ILE A 298 -13.41 18.73 4.49
CA ILE A 298 -14.60 19.14 5.24
C ILE A 298 -14.81 18.15 6.38
N VAL A 299 -14.82 18.64 7.62
CA VAL A 299 -15.12 17.81 8.79
C VAL A 299 -16.53 18.07 9.32
N THR A 300 -17.22 17.01 9.73
CA THR A 300 -18.68 17.01 9.97
C THR A 300 -19.11 17.66 11.29
N THR A 301 -18.21 17.76 12.27
CA THR A 301 -18.47 18.27 13.63
C THR A 301 -17.42 19.28 14.07
N THR A 302 -17.84 20.27 14.88
CA THR A 302 -16.97 21.37 15.32
C THR A 302 -15.90 20.91 16.31
N GLU A 303 -16.22 19.99 17.21
CA GLU A 303 -15.25 19.41 18.15
C GLU A 303 -14.10 18.73 17.38
N ARG A 304 -14.42 17.92 16.37
CA ARG A 304 -13.40 17.27 15.54
C ARG A 304 -12.58 18.27 14.73
N TYR A 305 -13.21 19.33 14.22
CA TYR A 305 -12.50 20.44 13.57
C TYR A 305 -11.47 21.09 14.50
N GLN A 306 -11.81 21.32 15.76
CA GLN A 306 -10.90 21.94 16.72
C GLN A 306 -9.70 21.02 17.01
N LEU A 307 -9.96 19.73 17.22
CA LEU A 307 -8.93 18.70 17.44
C LEU A 307 -7.94 18.60 16.27
N LEU A 308 -8.43 18.73 15.03
CA LEU A 308 -7.66 18.51 13.79
C LEU A 308 -7.53 19.79 12.96
N SER A 309 -7.49 20.95 13.62
CA SER A 309 -7.52 22.27 12.98
C SER A 309 -6.29 22.58 12.12
N ARG A 310 -5.22 21.78 12.23
CA ARG A 310 -4.02 21.86 11.39
C ARG A 310 -4.17 21.12 10.07
N GLU A 311 -5.14 20.22 9.98
CA GLU A 311 -5.37 19.38 8.80
C GLU A 311 -6.74 19.65 8.15
N MET A 312 -7.75 20.10 8.90
CA MET A 312 -9.12 20.29 8.39
C MET A 312 -9.37 21.69 7.84
N ASP A 313 -9.75 21.78 6.57
CA ASP A 313 -9.89 23.05 5.88
C ASP A 313 -11.20 23.78 6.19
N ILE A 314 -12.29 23.05 6.41
CA ILE A 314 -13.65 23.57 6.55
C ILE A 314 -14.37 22.84 7.69
N ASN A 315 -14.96 23.61 8.60
CA ASN A 315 -15.83 23.10 9.65
C ASN A 315 -17.30 23.05 9.18
N ALA A 316 -17.80 21.87 8.80
CA ALA A 316 -19.24 21.69 8.53
C ALA A 316 -20.08 21.54 9.79
N GLY A 317 -19.46 21.20 10.93
CA GLY A 317 -20.12 21.15 12.24
C GLY A 317 -20.75 22.47 12.66
N ALA A 318 -20.24 23.60 12.14
CA ALA A 318 -20.84 24.92 12.36
C ALA A 318 -22.33 24.98 11.96
N PHE A 319 -22.78 24.15 11.01
CA PHE A 319 -24.19 24.00 10.67
C PHE A 319 -25.00 23.40 11.82
N LEU A 320 -24.46 22.37 12.48
CA LEU A 320 -25.05 21.75 13.65
C LEU A 320 -25.10 22.72 14.85
N ASP A 321 -24.15 23.66 14.90
CA ASP A 321 -24.09 24.73 15.91
C ASP A 321 -24.99 25.94 15.59
N GLY A 322 -25.81 25.86 14.54
CA GLY A 322 -26.80 26.89 14.18
C GLY A 322 -26.35 27.90 13.11
N THR A 323 -25.18 27.74 12.50
CA THR A 323 -24.80 28.55 11.33
C THR A 323 -25.68 28.18 10.13
N PRO A 324 -26.34 29.13 9.44
CA PRO A 324 -27.10 28.82 8.25
C PRO A 324 -26.22 28.20 7.14
N MET A 325 -26.70 27.13 6.50
CA MET A 325 -25.97 26.41 5.45
C MET A 325 -25.51 27.35 4.32
N ASP A 326 -26.34 28.32 3.92
CA ASP A 326 -25.97 29.24 2.81
C ASP A 326 -24.78 30.14 3.18
N ALA A 327 -24.66 30.55 4.45
CA ALA A 327 -23.50 31.31 4.92
C ALA A 327 -22.23 30.45 4.92
N LEU A 328 -22.37 29.17 5.26
CA LEU A 328 -21.28 28.20 5.23
C LEU A 328 -20.84 27.88 3.79
N VAL A 329 -21.78 27.72 2.86
CA VAL A 329 -21.52 27.54 1.42
C VAL A 329 -20.76 28.74 0.86
N SER A 330 -21.21 29.97 1.15
CA SER A 330 -20.56 31.19 0.64
C SER A 330 -19.07 31.26 1.04
N ARG A 331 -18.75 31.07 2.33
CA ARG A 331 -17.36 31.07 2.81
C ARG A 331 -16.53 29.90 2.24
N SER A 332 -17.14 28.72 2.16
CA SER A 332 -16.47 27.52 1.67
C SER A 332 -16.18 27.59 0.17
N PHE A 333 -17.09 28.18 -0.61
CA PHE A 333 -16.92 28.41 -2.04
C PHE A 333 -15.83 29.44 -2.32
N GLU A 334 -15.73 30.52 -1.52
CA GLU A 334 -14.60 31.45 -1.61
C GLU A 334 -13.27 30.73 -1.37
N LYS A 335 -13.19 29.88 -0.33
CA LYS A 335 -11.99 29.07 -0.06
C LYS A 335 -11.66 28.13 -1.23
N LEU A 336 -12.67 27.49 -1.82
CA LEU A 336 -12.53 26.64 -3.00
C LEU A 336 -11.93 27.40 -4.19
N VAL A 337 -12.46 28.58 -4.50
CA VAL A 337 -11.95 29.43 -5.60
C VAL A 337 -10.52 29.92 -5.32
N ARG A 338 -10.23 30.33 -4.08
CA ARG A 338 -8.85 30.73 -3.68
C ARG A 338 -7.86 29.58 -3.83
N THR A 339 -8.28 28.36 -3.48
CA THR A 339 -7.45 27.15 -3.60
C THR A 339 -7.18 26.84 -5.08
N ALA A 340 -8.22 26.91 -5.93
CA ALA A 340 -8.06 26.76 -7.38
C ALA A 340 -7.10 27.81 -7.97
N PHE A 341 -7.03 29.00 -7.37
CA PHE A 341 -6.10 30.06 -7.76
C PHE A 341 -4.66 29.87 -7.22
N GLY A 342 -4.42 28.88 -6.35
CA GLY A 342 -3.09 28.51 -5.85
C GLY A 342 -2.88 28.70 -4.34
N ALA A 343 -3.92 29.03 -3.56
CA ALA A 343 -3.80 28.97 -2.11
C ALA A 343 -3.66 27.52 -1.65
N GLN A 344 -2.61 27.20 -0.90
CA GLN A 344 -2.39 25.84 -0.41
C GLN A 344 -3.46 25.43 0.60
N THR A 345 -3.93 24.20 0.47
CA THR A 345 -4.73 23.52 1.48
C THR A 345 -3.87 23.19 2.71
N LEU A 346 -4.52 22.92 3.84
CA LEU A 346 -3.80 22.47 5.04
C LEU A 346 -3.08 21.13 4.82
N GLY A 347 -3.62 20.26 3.97
CA GLY A 347 -3.01 18.98 3.62
C GLY A 347 -1.69 19.12 2.87
N GLU A 348 -1.64 20.04 1.89
CA GLU A 348 -0.41 20.36 1.16
C GLU A 348 0.68 20.91 2.10
N ARG A 349 0.29 21.79 3.05
CA ARG A 349 1.22 22.33 4.05
C ARG A 349 1.76 21.27 5.00
N ALA A 350 0.98 20.22 5.28
CA ALA A 350 1.39 19.12 6.15
C ALA A 350 2.38 18.14 5.49
N GLY A 351 2.58 18.21 4.16
CA GLY A 351 3.52 17.32 3.45
C GLY A 351 3.09 15.85 3.41
N HIS A 352 1.77 15.59 3.53
CA HIS A 352 1.16 14.27 3.50
C HIS A 352 0.32 14.11 2.23
N ALA A 353 0.58 13.05 1.44
CA ALA A 353 -0.20 12.65 0.28
C ALA A 353 0.06 11.18 -0.11
N GLN A 354 -1.00 10.44 -0.40
CA GLN A 354 -0.96 9.03 -0.77
C GLN A 354 -1.77 8.76 -2.02
N VAL A 355 -1.49 7.63 -2.67
CA VAL A 355 -2.19 7.19 -3.87
C VAL A 355 -2.29 5.68 -3.86
N SER A 356 -3.44 5.17 -4.28
CA SER A 356 -3.68 3.76 -4.57
C SER A 356 -4.58 3.68 -5.80
N ILE A 357 -4.30 2.74 -6.70
CA ILE A 357 -5.14 2.50 -7.88
C ILE A 357 -6.08 1.34 -7.56
N TRP A 358 -7.25 1.27 -8.21
CA TRP A 358 -8.20 0.17 -8.00
C TRP A 358 -7.51 -1.19 -8.12
N ARG A 359 -7.46 -1.92 -7.01
CA ARG A 359 -6.76 -3.19 -6.88
C ARG A 359 -7.31 -4.29 -7.77
N ASN A 360 -6.44 -5.20 -8.18
CA ASN A 360 -6.80 -6.39 -8.93
C ASN A 360 -7.58 -7.39 -8.06
N TRP A 361 -8.87 -7.58 -8.36
CA TRP A 361 -9.69 -8.60 -7.69
C TRP A 361 -9.41 -9.95 -8.35
N HIS A 362 -8.34 -10.60 -7.89
CA HIS A 362 -7.83 -11.82 -8.51
C HIS A 362 -8.83 -12.96 -8.35
N TYR A 363 -9.47 -13.33 -9.46
CA TYR A 363 -10.46 -14.41 -9.52
C TYR A 363 -10.30 -15.22 -10.80
N SER A 364 -10.23 -16.55 -10.66
CA SER A 364 -9.99 -17.48 -11.77
C SER A 364 -10.98 -18.66 -11.81
N GLY A 365 -12.01 -18.64 -10.95
CA GLY A 365 -13.04 -19.68 -10.85
C GLY A 365 -14.40 -19.24 -11.44
N PRO A 366 -15.41 -20.12 -11.48
CA PRO A 366 -16.80 -19.71 -11.70
C PRO A 366 -17.34 -19.03 -10.43
N PRO A 367 -18.21 -17.99 -10.53
CA PRO A 367 -18.73 -17.23 -9.40
C PRO A 367 -19.12 -18.12 -8.21
N ALA A 368 -18.59 -17.82 -7.02
CA ALA A 368 -18.85 -18.64 -5.84
C ALA A 368 -20.32 -18.53 -5.45
N THR A 369 -21.13 -19.55 -5.78
CA THR A 369 -22.49 -19.68 -5.26
C THR A 369 -22.43 -20.31 -3.87
N GLY A 370 -22.12 -19.52 -2.85
CA GLY A 370 -22.08 -19.98 -1.45
C GLY A 370 -20.71 -19.87 -0.79
N SER A 371 -20.71 -19.92 0.54
CA SER A 371 -19.60 -19.64 1.47
C SER A 371 -18.47 -20.69 1.51
N ASP A 372 -18.20 -21.39 0.42
CA ASP A 372 -17.36 -22.61 0.41
C ASP A 372 -15.83 -22.35 0.38
N ALA A 373 -15.35 -21.17 0.77
CA ALA A 373 -13.92 -20.86 0.86
C ALA A 373 -13.29 -21.11 2.25
N CYS A 374 -13.96 -21.86 3.15
CA CYS A 374 -13.54 -21.98 4.55
C CYS A 374 -13.41 -23.43 5.06
N SER A 375 -12.73 -24.33 4.32
CA SER A 375 -12.71 -25.76 4.69
C SER A 375 -11.35 -26.46 4.77
N VAL A 376 -10.22 -25.82 4.43
CA VAL A 376 -8.90 -26.43 4.66
C VAL A 376 -8.33 -25.90 5.98
N PRO A 377 -8.20 -26.73 7.03
CA PRO A 377 -7.52 -26.31 8.25
C PRO A 377 -6.08 -25.93 7.94
N PRO A 378 -5.52 -24.89 8.60
CA PRO A 378 -4.14 -24.50 8.37
C PRO A 378 -3.19 -25.68 8.64
N PRO A 379 -2.07 -25.76 7.92
CA PRO A 379 -1.04 -26.77 8.19
C PRO A 379 -0.63 -26.80 9.66
N ALA A 380 -0.17 -27.94 10.16
CA ALA A 380 0.24 -28.08 11.57
C ALA A 380 1.52 -27.30 11.93
N GLY A 381 2.19 -26.65 10.98
CA GLY A 381 3.46 -25.96 11.21
C GLY A 381 4.63 -26.90 11.46
N ILE A 382 4.53 -28.16 11.01
CA ILE A 382 5.56 -29.19 11.16
C ILE A 382 6.45 -29.20 9.90
N PRO A 383 7.78 -29.10 10.03
CA PRO A 383 8.69 -29.07 8.89
C PRO A 383 8.70 -30.40 8.12
N ILE A 384 9.15 -30.33 6.87
CA ILE A 384 9.42 -31.52 6.04
C ILE A 384 10.49 -32.36 6.73
N ASP A 385 10.30 -33.68 6.74
CA ASP A 385 11.31 -34.60 7.23
C ASP A 385 12.47 -34.68 6.22
N ILE A 386 13.63 -34.18 6.65
CA ILE A 386 14.86 -34.12 5.87
C ILE A 386 15.91 -34.98 6.55
N ALA A 387 16.39 -36.01 5.85
CA ALA A 387 17.40 -36.90 6.39
C ALA A 387 18.70 -36.12 6.69
N PRO A 388 19.39 -36.42 7.81
CA PRO A 388 20.66 -35.80 8.11
C PRO A 388 21.68 -36.05 7.00
N ARG A 389 22.41 -35.01 6.62
CA ARG A 389 23.49 -35.12 5.62
C ARG A 389 24.76 -35.65 6.30
N ALA A 390 25.33 -36.72 5.72
CA ALA A 390 26.57 -37.33 6.22
C ALA A 390 27.86 -36.63 5.75
N ALA A 391 27.79 -35.86 4.65
CA ALA A 391 28.93 -35.12 4.11
C ALA A 391 29.22 -33.84 4.92
N PRO A 392 30.47 -33.33 4.91
CA PRO A 392 30.82 -32.10 5.60
C PRO A 392 29.93 -30.92 5.17
N LEU A 393 29.46 -30.16 6.16
CA LEU A 393 28.69 -28.94 5.94
C LEU A 393 29.63 -27.73 5.76
N PRO A 394 29.22 -26.70 5.02
CA PRO A 394 30.00 -25.47 4.90
C PRO A 394 30.20 -24.82 6.28
N VAL A 395 31.36 -24.19 6.47
CA VAL A 395 31.69 -23.44 7.69
C VAL A 395 30.93 -22.12 7.65
N PRO A 396 30.08 -21.81 8.63
CA PRO A 396 29.28 -20.60 8.59
C PRO A 396 30.13 -19.36 8.87
N PRO A 397 30.08 -18.35 7.97
CA PRO A 397 30.65 -17.04 8.22
C PRO A 397 30.06 -16.41 9.48
N ARG A 398 30.83 -15.53 10.09
CA ARG A 398 30.49 -14.87 11.35
C ARG A 398 30.21 -13.39 11.10
N LEU A 399 29.07 -12.92 11.59
CA LEU A 399 28.55 -11.57 11.36
C LEU A 399 28.32 -10.84 12.68
N PRO A 400 28.50 -9.51 12.74
CA PRO A 400 28.06 -8.73 13.89
C PRO A 400 26.53 -8.77 13.98
N GLY A 401 26.01 -9.01 15.18
CA GLY A 401 24.57 -9.07 15.44
C GLY A 401 24.27 -8.99 16.92
N TRP A 402 23.09 -9.47 17.30
CA TRP A 402 22.55 -9.44 18.64
C TRP A 402 22.10 -10.82 19.07
N ARG A 403 22.22 -11.12 20.36
CA ARG A 403 21.54 -12.24 21.02
C ARG A 403 20.51 -11.71 22.01
N ARG A 404 19.29 -12.23 21.91
CA ARG A 404 18.20 -12.01 22.85
C ARG A 404 18.40 -12.86 24.12
N PRO A 405 17.70 -12.57 25.23
CA PRO A 405 17.72 -13.39 26.45
C PRO A 405 17.30 -14.84 26.22
N ASP A 406 16.36 -15.05 25.30
CA ASP A 406 15.89 -16.38 24.89
C ASP A 406 16.93 -17.14 24.03
N GLY A 407 18.10 -16.55 23.78
CA GLY A 407 19.20 -17.12 22.98
C GLY A 407 19.08 -16.89 21.47
N THR A 408 17.96 -16.34 21.00
CA THR A 408 17.72 -16.06 19.56
C THR A 408 18.72 -15.03 19.06
N ALA A 409 19.33 -15.31 17.91
CA ALA A 409 20.25 -14.40 17.24
C ALA A 409 19.50 -13.54 16.22
N THR A 410 19.92 -12.29 16.01
CA THR A 410 19.41 -11.42 14.94
C THR A 410 20.50 -10.46 14.44
N LEU A 411 20.35 -9.95 13.22
CA LEU A 411 21.31 -9.03 12.62
C LEU A 411 21.17 -7.61 13.15
N GLU A 412 19.93 -7.17 13.38
CA GLU A 412 19.58 -5.81 13.77
C GLU A 412 18.60 -5.84 14.97
N ARG A 413 18.59 -4.74 15.73
CA ARG A 413 17.63 -4.46 16.80
C ARG A 413 16.77 -3.27 16.37
N LEU A 414 15.54 -3.54 15.94
CA LEU A 414 14.68 -2.57 15.24
C LEU A 414 13.53 -2.06 16.11
N GLY A 415 13.17 -0.78 15.95
CA GLY A 415 11.90 -0.23 16.40
C GLY A 415 10.89 -0.23 15.26
N LEU A 416 9.76 -0.91 15.42
CA LEU A 416 8.74 -1.02 14.36
C LEU A 416 7.57 -0.05 14.60
N ILE A 417 7.17 0.67 13.57
CA ILE A 417 5.88 1.37 13.49
C ILE A 417 5.01 0.61 12.49
N MET A 418 3.99 -0.08 12.98
CA MET A 418 3.08 -0.89 12.17
C MET A 418 1.79 -0.09 11.91
N PRO A 419 1.62 0.52 10.72
CA PRO A 419 0.33 1.08 10.36
C PRO A 419 -0.68 -0.06 10.24
N VAL A 420 -1.90 0.13 10.76
CA VAL A 420 -2.99 -0.86 10.63
C VAL A 420 -3.92 -0.57 9.46
N SER A 421 -3.56 0.40 8.63
CA SER A 421 -4.32 0.83 7.46
C SER A 421 -3.44 1.55 6.43
N LEU A 422 -3.82 1.46 5.15
CA LEU A 422 -3.15 2.18 4.07
C LEU A 422 -3.07 3.68 4.33
N CYS A 423 -4.15 4.29 4.84
CA CYS A 423 -4.22 5.73 5.13
C CYS A 423 -3.28 6.18 6.27
N ALA A 424 -2.80 5.26 7.12
CA ALA A 424 -1.77 5.53 8.13
C ALA A 424 -0.34 5.36 7.60
N GLY A 425 -0.16 4.76 6.42
CA GLY A 425 1.14 4.30 5.93
C GLY A 425 2.19 5.40 5.74
N GLN A 426 1.81 6.57 5.21
CA GLN A 426 2.77 7.67 5.04
C GLN A 426 3.10 8.36 6.35
N VAL A 427 2.12 8.50 7.25
CA VAL A 427 2.37 9.03 8.60
C VAL A 427 3.30 8.10 9.38
N ALA A 428 3.16 6.77 9.24
CA ALA A 428 4.11 5.80 9.78
C ALA A 428 5.53 6.01 9.22
N ARG A 429 5.66 6.22 7.90
CA ARG A 429 6.96 6.56 7.29
C ARG A 429 7.52 7.89 7.77
N LEU A 430 6.67 8.90 8.00
CA LEU A 430 7.06 10.18 8.58
C LEU A 430 7.55 10.00 10.02
N ALA A 431 6.86 9.19 10.82
CA ALA A 431 7.25 8.84 12.19
C ALA A 431 8.61 8.13 12.25
N ALA A 432 8.85 7.11 11.42
CA ALA A 432 10.15 6.44 11.36
C ALA A 432 11.29 7.43 11.05
N ARG A 433 11.12 8.28 10.03
CA ARG A 433 12.11 9.32 9.68
C ARG A 433 12.28 10.38 10.77
N HIS A 434 11.18 10.79 11.40
CA HIS A 434 11.19 11.76 12.49
C HIS A 434 12.05 11.24 13.64
N LEU A 435 11.87 9.98 14.04
CA LEU A 435 12.67 9.33 15.09
C LEU A 435 14.17 9.27 14.71
N GLU A 436 14.49 8.92 13.47
CA GLU A 436 15.88 8.89 12.98
C GLU A 436 16.52 10.28 12.98
N SER A 437 15.80 11.32 12.54
CA SER A 437 16.29 12.71 12.48
C SER A 437 16.55 13.33 13.85
N ARG A 438 15.90 12.82 14.90
CA ARG A 438 16.03 13.28 16.29
C ARG A 438 17.08 12.51 17.08
N GLU A 439 17.85 11.66 16.39
CA GLU A 439 18.91 10.85 16.97
C GLU A 439 18.40 9.93 18.10
N LEU A 440 17.11 9.58 18.12
CA LEU A 440 16.58 8.63 19.10
C LEU A 440 17.21 7.24 18.92
N GLY A 441 17.57 6.87 17.68
CA GLY A 441 18.32 5.65 17.41
C GLY A 441 19.72 5.64 18.03
N SER A 442 20.39 6.78 18.17
CA SER A 442 21.72 6.84 18.82
C SER A 442 21.63 7.00 20.35
N ARG A 443 20.47 7.44 20.86
CA ARG A 443 20.17 7.58 22.29
C ARG A 443 19.50 6.35 22.89
N THR A 444 19.20 5.34 22.09
CA THR A 444 18.66 4.04 22.51
C THR A 444 19.55 2.93 21.94
N ASP A 445 19.33 1.68 22.33
CA ASP A 445 20.01 0.53 21.72
C ASP A 445 19.35 0.10 20.38
N ILE A 446 18.41 0.88 19.82
CA ILE A 446 17.75 0.59 18.55
C ILE A 446 18.65 1.03 17.39
N GLU A 447 18.97 0.12 16.48
CA GLU A 447 19.82 0.43 15.32
C GLU A 447 19.06 1.22 14.24
N ARG A 448 17.75 0.99 14.08
CA ARG A 448 16.93 1.61 13.04
C ARG A 448 15.43 1.59 13.36
N PHE A 449 14.71 2.61 12.91
CA PHE A 449 13.25 2.65 12.96
C PHE A 449 12.65 2.30 11.60
N VAL A 450 11.68 1.40 11.58
CA VAL A 450 11.09 0.89 10.34
C VAL A 450 9.58 1.08 10.39
N ALA A 451 9.00 1.45 9.25
CA ALA A 451 7.57 1.42 9.03
C ALA A 451 7.22 0.38 7.95
N LEU A 452 6.10 -0.32 8.13
CA LEU A 452 5.58 -1.31 7.19
C LEU A 452 4.25 -0.88 6.57
N PRO A 453 4.23 0.17 5.72
CA PRO A 453 3.02 0.57 5.02
C PRO A 453 2.62 -0.45 3.96
N HIS A 454 1.32 -0.75 3.91
CA HIS A 454 0.69 -1.69 2.98
C HIS A 454 -0.62 -1.12 2.43
N THR A 455 -1.23 -1.83 1.47
CA THR A 455 -2.45 -1.42 0.73
C THR A 455 -3.76 -1.89 1.35
N GLU A 456 -3.70 -2.48 2.55
CA GLU A 456 -4.84 -3.13 3.21
C GLU A 456 -5.31 -2.36 4.46
N GLY A 457 -6.40 -2.81 5.09
CA GLY A 457 -6.91 -2.27 6.36
C GLY A 457 -8.14 -1.36 6.26
N CYS A 458 -8.27 -0.52 5.22
CA CYS A 458 -9.38 0.45 5.12
C CYS A 458 -10.66 -0.12 4.49
N GLY A 459 -10.55 -0.85 3.36
CA GLY A 459 -11.72 -1.26 2.56
C GLY A 459 -11.46 -2.58 1.87
N PHE A 460 -11.64 -3.68 2.61
CA PHE A 460 -11.54 -5.05 2.07
C PHE A 460 -12.68 -5.92 2.61
N ALA A 461 -13.03 -7.00 1.90
CA ALA A 461 -14.01 -7.97 2.38
C ALA A 461 -13.41 -9.37 2.51
N GLY A 462 -14.10 -10.22 3.26
CA GLY A 462 -13.71 -11.60 3.51
C GLY A 462 -13.09 -11.79 4.90
N GLU A 463 -13.64 -12.76 5.65
CA GLU A 463 -13.14 -13.13 6.98
C GLU A 463 -11.72 -13.72 6.94
N ARG A 464 -11.38 -14.43 5.85
CA ARG A 464 -10.06 -15.04 5.66
C ARG A 464 -8.97 -13.96 5.58
N LEU A 465 -9.16 -12.95 4.72
CA LEU A 465 -8.23 -11.81 4.63
C LEU A 465 -8.13 -11.03 5.95
N HIS A 466 -9.24 -10.84 6.66
CA HIS A 466 -9.23 -10.17 7.97
C HIS A 466 -8.35 -10.93 8.98
N ARG A 467 -8.53 -12.25 9.11
CA ARG A 467 -7.71 -13.09 10.01
C ARG A 467 -6.24 -13.13 9.58
N GLN A 468 -5.98 -13.22 8.28
CA GLN A 468 -4.62 -13.18 7.74
C GLN A 468 -3.93 -11.85 8.06
N LEU A 469 -4.63 -10.73 7.90
CA LEU A 469 -4.10 -9.39 8.17
C LEU A 469 -3.68 -9.24 9.64
N LEU A 470 -4.55 -9.62 10.58
CA LEU A 470 -4.25 -9.58 12.02
C LEU A 470 -3.08 -10.49 12.39
N ALA A 471 -3.01 -11.69 11.83
CA ALA A 471 -1.90 -12.60 12.04
C ALA A 471 -0.58 -12.02 11.48
N LEU A 472 -0.60 -11.38 10.30
CA LEU A 472 0.57 -10.70 9.75
C LEU A 472 1.02 -9.54 10.65
N TYR A 473 0.09 -8.74 11.19
CA TYR A 473 0.41 -7.68 12.15
C TYR A 473 1.13 -8.24 13.38
N GLN A 474 0.60 -9.32 13.96
CA GLN A 474 1.23 -10.00 15.09
C GLN A 474 2.64 -10.53 14.74
N LEU A 475 2.76 -11.23 13.63
CA LEU A 475 4.01 -11.90 13.24
C LEU A 475 5.13 -10.89 12.94
N HIS A 476 4.80 -9.76 12.31
CA HIS A 476 5.79 -8.70 12.09
C HIS A 476 6.13 -7.95 13.38
N ALA A 477 5.14 -7.71 14.26
CA ALA A 477 5.37 -7.05 15.55
C ALA A 477 6.20 -7.88 16.53
N THR A 478 6.15 -9.21 16.42
CA THR A 478 6.91 -10.14 17.27
C THR A 478 8.13 -10.75 16.56
N HIS A 479 8.45 -10.28 15.35
CA HIS A 479 9.57 -10.78 14.57
C HIS A 479 10.90 -10.69 15.36
N PRO A 480 11.82 -11.67 15.28
CA PRO A 480 13.05 -11.68 16.10
C PRO A 480 13.96 -10.45 16.01
N ALA A 481 13.88 -9.68 14.92
CA ALA A 481 14.63 -8.43 14.75
C ALA A 481 13.96 -7.21 15.40
N VAL A 482 12.68 -7.31 15.76
CA VAL A 482 11.88 -6.21 16.33
C VAL A 482 12.03 -6.24 17.85
N ALA A 483 12.63 -5.18 18.40
CA ALA A 483 12.79 -5.01 19.84
C ALA A 483 11.47 -4.60 20.49
N THR A 484 10.72 -3.73 19.82
CA THR A 484 9.37 -3.32 20.21
C THR A 484 8.63 -2.75 19.00
N ALA A 485 7.31 -2.81 19.04
CA ALA A 485 6.45 -2.31 17.98
C ALA A 485 5.38 -1.37 18.52
N LEU A 486 5.04 -0.36 17.72
CA LEU A 486 3.93 0.55 17.94
C LEU A 486 2.94 0.40 16.78
N PHE A 487 1.67 0.17 17.09
CA PHE A 487 0.58 0.17 16.11
C PHE A 487 0.04 1.59 15.92
N LEU A 488 -0.06 1.98 14.65
CA LEU A 488 -0.56 3.28 14.23
C LEU A 488 -1.84 3.09 13.42
N GLU A 489 -2.96 3.52 13.99
CA GLU A 489 -4.22 3.59 13.26
C GLU A 489 -4.44 4.98 12.65
N HIS A 490 -5.27 5.01 11.63
CA HIS A 490 -5.83 6.25 11.14
C HIS A 490 -7.09 6.61 11.94
N GLY A 491 -7.98 5.63 12.16
CA GLY A 491 -9.16 5.71 13.04
C GLY A 491 -10.50 5.35 12.38
N CYS A 492 -10.53 5.15 11.06
CA CYS A 492 -11.71 4.77 10.27
C CYS A 492 -11.58 3.44 9.52
N GLU A 493 -10.57 2.64 9.86
CA GLU A 493 -10.30 1.34 9.23
C GLU A 493 -11.23 0.22 9.73
N LYS A 494 -11.21 -0.92 9.03
CA LYS A 494 -11.87 -2.16 9.48
C LYS A 494 -11.09 -2.85 10.60
N THR A 495 -9.80 -2.59 10.73
CA THR A 495 -8.92 -3.15 11.77
C THR A 495 -8.35 -2.07 12.70
N PRO A 496 -9.19 -1.37 13.49
CA PRO A 496 -8.71 -0.37 14.45
C PRO A 496 -7.86 -1.03 15.54
N ASN A 497 -7.10 -0.22 16.29
CA ASN A 497 -6.18 -0.69 17.32
C ASN A 497 -6.85 -1.60 18.36
N ASP A 498 -8.12 -1.36 18.71
CA ASP A 498 -8.85 -2.21 19.66
C ASP A 498 -8.99 -3.66 19.18
N ILE A 499 -9.22 -3.88 17.87
CA ILE A 499 -9.29 -5.23 17.29
C ILE A 499 -7.91 -5.89 17.34
N VAL A 500 -6.85 -5.14 17.00
CA VAL A 500 -5.48 -5.65 17.06
C VAL A 500 -5.10 -6.00 18.51
N ARG A 501 -5.44 -5.16 19.49
CA ARG A 501 -5.26 -5.43 20.92
C ARG A 501 -5.93 -6.73 21.34
N SER A 502 -7.21 -6.91 20.99
CA SER A 502 -7.94 -8.14 21.30
C SER A 502 -7.33 -9.36 20.63
N HIS A 503 -6.86 -9.25 19.38
CA HIS A 503 -6.18 -10.34 18.69
C HIS A 503 -4.87 -10.74 19.39
N LEU A 504 -4.01 -9.78 19.73
CA LEU A 504 -2.75 -10.04 20.43
C LEU A 504 -3.00 -10.71 21.79
N ALA A 505 -3.98 -10.22 22.56
CA ALA A 505 -4.36 -10.82 23.84
C ALA A 505 -4.87 -12.25 23.69
N ALA A 506 -5.71 -12.52 22.68
CA ALA A 506 -6.21 -13.85 22.38
C ALA A 506 -5.09 -14.83 21.96
N SER A 507 -4.03 -14.30 21.35
CA SER A 507 -2.81 -15.04 21.00
C SER A 507 -1.82 -15.20 22.17
N GLY A 508 -2.17 -14.74 23.37
CA GLY A 508 -1.35 -14.88 24.58
C GLY A 508 -0.23 -13.83 24.72
N LEU A 509 -0.27 -12.75 23.94
CA LEU A 509 0.66 -11.62 24.04
C LEU A 509 0.05 -10.52 24.92
N ASP A 510 0.89 -9.81 25.67
CA ASP A 510 0.48 -8.65 26.46
C ASP A 510 0.33 -7.40 25.56
N PRO A 511 -0.88 -6.85 25.35
CA PRO A 511 -1.07 -5.66 24.53
C PRO A 511 -0.35 -4.42 25.07
N ASP A 512 -0.05 -4.36 26.37
CA ASP A 512 0.65 -3.21 26.97
C ASP A 512 2.17 -3.24 26.72
N SER A 513 2.69 -4.34 26.17
CA SER A 513 4.07 -4.40 25.64
C SER A 513 4.26 -3.66 24.32
N PHE A 514 3.17 -3.19 23.69
CA PHE A 514 3.16 -2.49 22.42
C PHE A 514 2.72 -1.02 22.56
N GLY A 515 3.14 -0.20 21.61
CA GLY A 515 2.70 1.20 21.51
C GLY A 515 1.41 1.33 20.74
N TRP A 516 0.62 2.36 21.07
CA TRP A 516 -0.68 2.61 20.44
C TRP A 516 -0.85 4.10 20.13
N ALA A 517 -1.05 4.43 18.87
CA ALA A 517 -1.32 5.79 18.41
C ALA A 517 -2.42 5.81 17.33
N SER A 518 -3.12 6.95 17.23
CA SER A 518 -4.23 7.17 16.33
C SER A 518 -4.17 8.58 15.74
N ILE A 519 -4.06 8.69 14.42
CA ILE A 519 -3.96 9.99 13.73
C ILE A 519 -5.19 10.85 14.01
N GLN A 520 -6.38 10.27 13.91
CA GLN A 520 -7.64 10.98 14.09
C GLN A 520 -7.98 11.28 15.55
N LEU A 521 -7.60 10.41 16.49
CA LEU A 521 -7.95 10.57 17.91
C LEU A 521 -6.90 11.35 18.72
N ASP A 522 -5.62 11.30 18.33
CA ASP A 522 -4.53 11.95 19.07
C ASP A 522 -4.21 13.38 18.58
N GLY A 523 -5.04 13.97 17.71
CA GLY A 523 -4.90 15.39 17.32
C GLY A 523 -4.04 15.64 16.08
N GLY A 524 -4.04 14.71 15.12
CA GLY A 524 -3.43 14.94 13.80
C GLY A 524 -1.97 14.52 13.73
N ILE A 525 -1.31 14.94 12.65
CA ILE A 525 0.00 14.39 12.27
C ILE A 525 1.06 14.79 13.29
N GLU A 526 1.23 16.09 13.56
CA GLU A 526 2.27 16.60 14.47
C GLU A 526 2.15 16.01 15.89
N ALA A 527 0.92 15.92 16.41
CA ALA A 527 0.66 15.41 17.76
C ALA A 527 0.98 13.90 17.87
N VAL A 528 0.61 13.11 16.85
CA VAL A 528 0.97 11.69 16.79
C VAL A 528 2.47 11.48 16.69
N LEU A 529 3.18 12.26 15.86
CA LEU A 529 4.65 12.15 15.75
C LEU A 529 5.31 12.37 17.13
N ALA A 530 4.87 13.38 17.88
CA ALA A 530 5.34 13.65 19.22
C ALA A 530 4.97 12.55 20.23
N LYS A 531 3.78 11.95 20.11
CA LYS A 531 3.34 10.82 20.94
C LYS A 531 4.21 9.58 20.70
N ILE A 532 4.45 9.24 19.44
CA ILE A 532 5.32 8.12 19.04
C ILE A 532 6.75 8.33 19.55
N GLU A 533 7.31 9.53 19.35
CA GLU A 533 8.64 9.92 19.88
C GLU A 533 8.73 9.68 21.39
N ARG A 534 7.75 10.19 22.15
CA ARG A 534 7.72 10.04 23.60
C ARG A 534 7.60 8.58 24.03
N TRP A 535 6.79 7.79 23.33
CA TRP A 535 6.58 6.39 23.67
C TRP A 535 7.88 5.58 23.51
N PHE A 536 8.55 5.67 22.36
CA PHE A 536 9.82 4.98 22.13
C PHE A 536 10.92 5.45 23.08
N ALA A 537 11.01 6.76 23.36
CA ALA A 537 11.99 7.29 24.31
C ALA A 537 11.80 6.75 25.74
N THR A 538 10.58 6.38 26.13
CA THR A 538 10.26 5.90 27.48
C THR A 538 10.38 4.38 27.59
N HIS A 539 9.99 3.63 26.55
CA HIS A 539 9.93 2.16 26.58
C HIS A 539 11.26 1.48 26.33
N LEU A 540 12.26 2.19 25.77
CA LEU A 540 13.59 1.64 25.52
C LEU A 540 14.69 2.62 25.96
N PRO A 541 14.86 2.91 27.27
CA PRO A 541 15.96 3.75 27.72
C PRO A 541 17.33 3.10 27.40
N PRO A 542 18.37 3.88 27.10
CA PRO A 542 19.71 3.32 26.88
C PRO A 542 20.20 2.52 28.09
N GLY A 543 20.76 1.33 27.84
CA GLY A 543 21.29 0.46 28.90
C GLY A 543 20.26 -0.43 29.61
N THR A 544 18.99 -0.42 29.20
CA THR A 544 17.98 -1.38 29.70
C THR A 544 17.94 -2.68 28.89
N GLY A 545 18.84 -2.84 27.91
CA GLY A 545 18.87 -3.95 26.97
C GLY A 545 19.45 -5.25 27.54
N GLU A 546 18.55 -6.16 27.87
CA GLU A 546 18.74 -7.61 27.99
C GLU A 546 19.39 -8.27 26.72
N TRP A 547 19.45 -7.56 25.58
CA TRP A 547 20.06 -8.03 24.34
C TRP A 547 21.57 -7.76 24.30
N GLN A 548 22.36 -8.77 23.95
CA GLN A 548 23.81 -8.67 23.90
C GLN A 548 24.33 -8.54 22.48
N ARG A 549 25.03 -7.45 22.18
CA ARG A 549 25.75 -7.30 20.91
C ARG A 549 26.91 -8.29 20.87
N THR A 550 26.99 -9.09 19.81
CA THR A 550 27.98 -10.16 19.69
C THR A 550 28.26 -10.51 18.23
N VAL A 551 29.11 -11.51 18.00
CA VAL A 551 29.37 -12.09 16.68
C VAL A 551 28.65 -13.42 16.58
N ILE A 552 27.69 -13.51 15.66
CA ILE A 552 26.85 -14.70 15.44
C ILE A 552 27.25 -15.41 14.14
N PRO A 553 27.28 -16.75 14.09
CA PRO A 553 27.27 -17.49 12.83
C PRO A 553 26.04 -17.10 11.99
N LEU A 554 26.21 -16.94 10.67
CA LEU A 554 25.10 -16.66 9.75
C LEU A 554 23.97 -17.72 9.85
N THR A 555 24.35 -18.97 10.08
CA THR A 555 23.44 -20.11 10.28
C THR A 555 22.77 -20.14 11.65
N ASP A 556 22.98 -19.16 12.54
CA ASP A 556 22.14 -18.96 13.74
C ASP A 556 20.82 -18.24 13.41
N LEU A 557 20.65 -17.76 12.17
CA LEU A 557 19.46 -17.08 11.69
C LEU A 557 18.47 -18.02 11.01
N HIS A 558 17.23 -17.58 10.86
CA HIS A 558 16.27 -18.17 9.94
C HIS A 558 16.43 -17.63 8.52
N LEU A 559 16.36 -18.52 7.51
CA LEU A 559 16.61 -18.18 6.11
C LEU A 559 15.34 -18.34 5.26
N GLY A 560 15.02 -17.35 4.43
CA GLY A 560 14.08 -17.51 3.33
C GLY A 560 14.83 -17.65 2.00
N ILE A 561 14.36 -18.54 1.12
CA ILE A 561 14.89 -18.69 -0.24
C ILE A 561 13.73 -18.54 -1.21
N ILE A 562 13.88 -17.66 -2.20
CA ILE A 562 12.87 -17.49 -3.26
C ILE A 562 13.55 -17.27 -4.63
N SER A 563 13.17 -18.07 -5.62
CA SER A 563 13.65 -18.01 -7.00
C SER A 563 12.55 -17.44 -7.89
N PRO A 564 12.69 -16.19 -8.40
CA PRO A 564 11.66 -15.59 -9.24
C PRO A 564 11.62 -16.24 -10.63
N ASP A 565 10.41 -16.53 -11.11
CA ASP A 565 10.14 -17.03 -12.48
C ASP A 565 10.41 -16.00 -13.59
N THR A 566 10.36 -14.71 -13.24
CA THR A 566 10.23 -13.59 -14.20
C THR A 566 11.54 -12.92 -14.57
N ILE A 567 12.65 -13.24 -13.89
CA ILE A 567 13.96 -12.70 -14.25
C ILE A 567 14.48 -13.54 -15.41
N ALA A 568 14.62 -12.89 -16.58
CA ALA A 568 14.91 -13.49 -17.87
C ALA A 568 15.80 -14.74 -17.74
N PRO A 569 15.41 -15.89 -18.33
CA PRO A 569 16.19 -17.10 -18.25
C PRO A 569 17.62 -16.77 -18.66
N SER A 570 18.56 -17.01 -17.75
CA SER A 570 19.97 -16.89 -18.08
C SER A 570 20.22 -17.72 -19.33
N THR A 571 20.96 -17.13 -20.27
CA THR A 571 21.31 -17.79 -21.53
C THR A 571 22.20 -19.02 -21.31
N GLU A 572 22.69 -19.24 -20.09
CA GLU A 572 23.34 -20.47 -19.65
C GLU A 572 22.78 -20.96 -18.29
N PRO A 573 22.34 -22.23 -18.17
CA PRO A 573 22.00 -22.82 -16.88
C PRO A 573 23.26 -22.94 -16.01
N ASN A 574 23.19 -22.58 -14.72
CA ASN A 574 24.25 -22.81 -13.75
C ASN A 574 23.97 -24.12 -12.96
N PRO A 575 24.42 -25.30 -13.44
CA PRO A 575 24.07 -26.60 -12.86
C PRO A 575 24.57 -26.81 -11.42
N GLY A 576 25.45 -25.95 -10.90
CA GLY A 576 25.95 -26.02 -9.52
C GLY A 576 25.09 -25.31 -8.48
N ARG A 577 24.09 -24.52 -8.89
CA ARG A 577 23.30 -23.66 -7.99
C ARG A 577 22.35 -24.45 -7.10
N GLY A 578 21.53 -25.32 -7.69
CA GLY A 578 20.59 -26.17 -6.94
C GLY A 578 21.28 -27.00 -5.85
N PRO A 579 22.33 -27.78 -6.17
CA PRO A 579 23.07 -28.54 -5.17
C PRO A 579 23.66 -27.68 -4.05
N ALA A 580 24.24 -26.52 -4.38
CA ALA A 580 24.81 -25.60 -3.39
C ALA A 580 23.74 -25.03 -2.43
N LEU A 581 22.55 -24.69 -2.94
CA LEU A 581 21.44 -24.24 -2.11
C LEU A 581 20.96 -25.36 -1.17
N GLY A 582 20.86 -26.61 -1.66
CA GLY A 582 20.51 -27.76 -0.81
C GLY A 582 21.52 -28.00 0.33
N GLU A 583 22.80 -27.83 0.05
CA GLU A 583 23.88 -27.86 1.05
C GLU A 583 23.76 -26.74 2.10
N ILE A 584 23.42 -25.52 1.67
CA ILE A 584 23.15 -24.41 2.59
C ILE A 584 21.94 -24.75 3.47
N VAL A 585 20.86 -25.31 2.93
CA VAL A 585 19.71 -25.72 3.74
C VAL A 585 20.16 -26.62 4.88
N HIS A 586 20.96 -27.67 4.60
CA HIS A 586 21.49 -28.53 5.66
C HIS A 586 22.34 -27.80 6.70
N ALA A 587 23.12 -26.79 6.30
CA ALA A 587 23.94 -26.00 7.24
C ALA A 587 23.07 -25.23 8.26
N PHE A 588 21.92 -24.72 7.83
CA PHE A 588 20.95 -24.07 8.72
C PHE A 588 20.18 -25.08 9.58
N LEU A 589 19.73 -26.19 8.99
CA LEU A 589 19.03 -27.26 9.73
C LEU A 589 19.90 -27.88 10.82
N ALA A 590 21.20 -28.05 10.58
CA ALA A 590 22.16 -28.57 11.56
C ALA A 590 22.34 -27.68 12.81
N ARG A 591 21.83 -26.44 12.77
CA ARG A 591 21.81 -25.50 13.90
C ARG A 591 20.40 -25.25 14.44
N GLU A 592 19.48 -26.15 14.11
CA GLU A 592 18.07 -26.11 14.50
C GLU A 592 17.42 -24.78 14.09
N ARG A 593 17.73 -24.32 12.87
CA ARG A 593 17.10 -23.13 12.29
C ARG A 593 16.16 -23.49 11.15
N ALA A 594 15.08 -22.73 11.08
CA ALA A 594 14.11 -22.83 10.00
C ALA A 594 14.64 -22.26 8.67
N VAL A 595 14.28 -22.95 7.59
CA VAL A 595 14.42 -22.48 6.22
C VAL A 595 13.04 -22.46 5.57
N PHE A 596 12.67 -21.36 4.93
CA PHE A 596 11.36 -21.16 4.33
C PHE A 596 11.47 -21.02 2.82
N ILE A 597 10.66 -21.79 2.08
CA ILE A 597 10.59 -21.73 0.62
C ILE A 597 9.11 -21.68 0.20
N PRO A 598 8.70 -20.75 -0.69
CA PRO A 598 7.34 -20.69 -1.22
C PRO A 598 6.91 -21.99 -1.89
N HIS A 599 5.63 -22.37 -1.80
CA HIS A 599 5.10 -23.59 -2.43
C HIS A 599 5.28 -23.62 -3.95
N GLY A 600 5.08 -22.48 -4.61
CA GLY A 600 5.21 -22.33 -6.06
C GLY A 600 6.65 -22.17 -6.57
N ASP A 601 7.67 -22.24 -5.71
CA ASP A 601 9.05 -21.92 -6.11
C ASP A 601 9.64 -22.95 -7.11
N PRO A 602 10.34 -22.49 -8.17
CA PRO A 602 11.00 -23.36 -9.14
C PRO A 602 12.01 -24.35 -8.55
N LEU A 603 12.58 -24.06 -7.38
CA LEU A 603 13.51 -24.96 -6.70
C LEU A 603 12.90 -26.34 -6.42
N TRP A 604 11.57 -26.43 -6.26
CA TRP A 604 10.89 -27.71 -6.09
C TRP A 604 10.90 -28.59 -7.35
N THR A 605 11.36 -28.05 -8.48
CA THR A 605 11.56 -28.79 -9.74
C THR A 605 13.03 -28.98 -10.12
N ASP A 606 13.96 -28.33 -9.41
CA ASP A 606 15.40 -28.46 -9.64
C ASP A 606 15.90 -29.80 -9.09
N ALA A 607 16.36 -30.68 -10.00
CA ALA A 607 16.83 -32.02 -9.62
C ALA A 607 18.06 -31.97 -8.69
N GLY A 608 18.99 -31.04 -8.93
CA GLY A 608 20.21 -30.94 -8.13
C GLY A 608 19.95 -30.46 -6.70
N PHE A 609 18.97 -29.56 -6.52
CA PHE A 609 18.49 -29.13 -5.21
C PHE A 609 17.80 -30.28 -4.47
N LEU A 610 16.86 -30.98 -5.12
CA LEU A 610 16.15 -32.10 -4.50
C LEU A 610 17.08 -33.27 -4.13
N ASP A 611 18.03 -33.60 -4.99
CA ASP A 611 19.02 -34.66 -4.74
C ASP A 611 20.00 -34.25 -3.62
N ALA A 612 20.30 -32.95 -3.47
CA ALA A 612 21.14 -32.45 -2.39
C ALA A 612 20.44 -32.38 -1.02
N LEU A 613 19.11 -32.24 -1.00
CA LEU A 613 18.28 -32.20 0.22
C LEU A 613 18.03 -33.58 0.84
N SER A 614 18.04 -34.67 0.06
CA SER A 614 17.74 -36.01 0.60
C SER A 614 18.36 -37.13 -0.22
N SER A 615 18.82 -38.19 0.47
CA SER A 615 19.27 -39.45 -0.12
C SER A 615 18.13 -40.37 -0.58
N ARG A 616 16.89 -40.06 -0.18
CA ARG A 616 15.66 -40.70 -0.67
C ARG A 616 14.93 -39.76 -1.62
N PRO A 617 14.22 -40.26 -2.63
CA PRO A 617 13.48 -39.38 -3.54
C PRO A 617 12.35 -38.65 -2.77
N LEU A 618 12.63 -37.41 -2.35
CA LEU A 618 11.61 -36.39 -2.01
C LEU A 618 10.64 -36.15 -3.19
N ARG A 619 10.97 -36.71 -4.37
CA ARG A 619 10.10 -36.81 -5.55
C ARG A 619 8.74 -37.46 -5.25
N ASN A 620 8.63 -38.27 -4.20
CA ASN A 620 7.38 -38.94 -3.78
C ASN A 620 6.76 -38.40 -2.47
N SER A 621 7.38 -37.42 -1.81
CA SER A 621 6.77 -36.71 -0.69
C SER A 621 5.70 -35.76 -1.23
N SER A 622 4.52 -35.70 -0.63
CA SER A 622 3.54 -34.69 -1.02
C SER A 622 4.17 -33.31 -0.76
N ARG A 623 4.27 -32.47 -1.80
CA ARG A 623 4.75 -31.08 -1.72
C ARG A 623 3.75 -30.18 -0.98
N THR A 624 3.03 -30.75 -0.02
CA THR A 624 1.97 -30.09 0.71
C THR A 624 2.58 -28.97 1.54
N PRO A 625 2.00 -27.76 1.49
CA PRO A 625 2.44 -26.69 2.36
C PRO A 625 2.48 -27.11 3.83
N THR A 626 3.58 -26.77 4.50
CA THR A 626 3.78 -27.01 5.94
C THR A 626 3.40 -25.81 6.79
N LEU A 627 3.27 -24.64 6.17
CA LEU A 627 2.84 -23.38 6.78
C LEU A 627 1.83 -22.70 5.87
N ALA A 628 0.77 -22.15 6.46
CA ALA A 628 -0.04 -21.14 5.81
C ALA A 628 0.73 -19.81 5.74
N LEU A 629 0.25 -18.90 4.88
CA LEU A 629 0.85 -17.60 4.63
C LEU A 629 1.12 -16.75 5.88
N ALA A 630 0.18 -16.76 6.83
CA ALA A 630 0.24 -15.96 8.06
C ALA A 630 0.35 -16.88 9.29
N GLN A 631 1.35 -17.77 9.28
CA GLN A 631 1.57 -18.76 10.32
C GLN A 631 3.04 -18.85 10.72
N ALA A 632 3.32 -18.81 12.03
CA ALA A 632 4.62 -19.14 12.58
C ALA A 632 4.86 -20.67 12.63
N PRO A 633 6.10 -21.13 12.42
CA PRO A 633 6.43 -22.55 12.55
C PRO A 633 6.28 -23.04 13.99
N ALA A 634 5.79 -24.27 14.16
CA ALA A 634 5.68 -24.90 15.48
C ALA A 634 7.06 -25.32 16.03
N ARG A 635 8.00 -25.64 15.14
CA ARG A 635 9.40 -25.93 15.46
C ARG A 635 10.30 -25.66 14.25
N PRO A 636 11.61 -25.41 14.44
CA PRO A 636 12.52 -25.17 13.32
C PRO A 636 12.63 -26.36 12.36
N GLY A 637 12.80 -26.06 11.07
CA GLY A 637 13.11 -27.04 10.03
C GLY A 637 12.90 -26.48 8.62
N LEU A 638 12.88 -27.34 7.60
CA LEU A 638 12.55 -26.91 6.24
C LEU A 638 11.03 -26.81 6.08
N HIS A 639 10.53 -25.63 5.73
CA HIS A 639 9.11 -25.37 5.56
C HIS A 639 8.77 -24.94 4.13
N ILE A 640 7.70 -25.55 3.61
CA ILE A 640 6.98 -25.07 2.43
C ILE A 640 5.91 -24.09 2.90
N VAL A 641 5.97 -22.84 2.43
CA VAL A 641 5.00 -21.79 2.78
C VAL A 641 3.95 -21.69 1.69
N ASP A 642 2.67 -21.80 2.04
CA ASP A 642 1.55 -21.65 1.10
C ASP A 642 1.34 -20.18 0.74
N THR A 643 2.17 -19.70 -0.18
CA THR A 643 2.04 -18.36 -0.70
C THR A 643 1.14 -18.39 -1.92
N GLU A 644 -0.16 -18.11 -1.73
CA GLU A 644 -1.10 -17.85 -2.85
C GLU A 644 -0.74 -16.57 -3.65
N ALA A 645 0.36 -15.91 -3.28
CA ALA A 645 0.83 -14.66 -3.85
C ALA A 645 1.54 -14.86 -5.20
N THR A 646 1.27 -13.93 -6.10
CA THR A 646 1.80 -13.94 -7.47
C THR A 646 2.97 -12.97 -7.68
N THR A 647 3.25 -12.11 -6.70
CA THR A 647 4.34 -11.13 -6.77
C THR A 647 5.49 -11.48 -5.82
N LEU A 648 6.71 -11.12 -6.21
CA LEU A 648 7.91 -11.34 -5.40
C LEU A 648 7.85 -10.60 -4.05
N ALA A 649 7.31 -9.38 -4.02
CA ALA A 649 7.20 -8.60 -2.78
C ALA A 649 6.24 -9.23 -1.76
N GLU A 650 5.09 -9.74 -2.20
CA GLU A 650 4.15 -10.45 -1.33
C GLU A 650 4.77 -11.77 -0.81
N ASN A 651 5.43 -12.54 -1.68
CA ASN A 651 6.13 -13.76 -1.24
C ASN A 651 7.22 -13.46 -0.20
N ILE A 652 8.02 -12.41 -0.40
CA ILE A 652 9.02 -11.97 0.57
C ILE A 652 8.36 -11.64 1.92
N ALA A 653 7.26 -10.87 1.92
CA ALA A 653 6.55 -10.52 3.14
C ALA A 653 6.01 -11.77 3.88
N ALA A 654 5.53 -12.77 3.15
CA ALA A 654 5.09 -14.04 3.74
C ALA A 654 6.23 -14.82 4.40
N LEU A 655 7.41 -14.89 3.76
CA LEU A 655 8.59 -15.55 4.35
C LEU A 655 9.07 -14.82 5.60
N VAL A 656 9.02 -13.49 5.61
CA VAL A 656 9.36 -12.67 6.80
C VAL A 656 8.35 -12.89 7.92
N ALA A 657 7.06 -12.95 7.61
CA ALA A 657 6.02 -13.28 8.59
C ALA A 657 6.23 -14.66 9.21
N ALA A 658 6.69 -15.65 8.43
CA ALA A 658 7.04 -16.97 8.94
C ALA A 658 8.28 -16.95 9.88
N GLY A 659 9.06 -15.86 9.87
CA GLY A 659 10.20 -15.63 10.75
C GLY A 659 11.56 -15.58 10.05
N ALA A 660 11.61 -15.51 8.72
CA ALA A 660 12.87 -15.38 7.99
C ALA A 660 13.59 -14.07 8.34
N GLN A 661 14.86 -14.16 8.73
CA GLN A 661 15.67 -13.00 9.15
C GLN A 661 16.61 -12.50 8.05
N ALA A 662 16.76 -13.27 6.96
CA ALA A 662 17.40 -12.88 5.72
C ALA A 662 16.73 -13.64 4.56
N ILE A 663 16.59 -12.98 3.41
CA ILE A 663 16.04 -13.58 2.20
C ILE A 663 17.12 -13.67 1.13
N VAL A 664 17.23 -14.83 0.49
CA VAL A 664 18.12 -15.07 -0.64
C VAL A 664 17.30 -15.18 -1.92
N VAL A 665 17.68 -14.38 -2.92
CA VAL A 665 17.09 -14.38 -4.25
C VAL A 665 18.17 -14.77 -5.27
N PRO A 666 18.21 -16.05 -5.71
CA PRO A 666 19.27 -16.55 -6.57
C PRO A 666 18.96 -16.23 -8.04
N ALA A 667 18.89 -14.94 -8.38
CA ALA A 667 18.54 -14.43 -9.70
C ALA A 667 19.71 -13.78 -10.44
N GLU A 668 19.68 -13.81 -11.77
CA GLU A 668 20.68 -13.20 -12.65
C GLU A 668 20.17 -11.87 -13.21
N GLY A 669 20.62 -10.76 -12.62
CA GLY A 669 20.19 -9.42 -13.04
C GLY A 669 18.78 -9.06 -12.57
N GLY A 670 18.33 -7.85 -12.93
CA GLY A 670 17.03 -7.30 -12.49
C GLY A 670 17.08 -6.55 -11.16
N LEU A 671 16.06 -5.72 -10.92
CA LEU A 671 15.82 -5.10 -9.61
C LEU A 671 15.08 -6.12 -8.73
N ILE A 672 15.61 -6.40 -7.55
CA ILE A 672 14.94 -7.27 -6.57
C ILE A 672 14.30 -6.36 -5.53
N PRO A 673 12.97 -6.44 -5.26
CA PRO A 673 12.35 -5.63 -4.23
C PRO A 673 12.98 -5.98 -2.87
N GLY A 674 13.42 -4.94 -2.14
CA GLY A 674 13.89 -5.09 -0.76
C GLY A 674 12.71 -5.18 0.21
N HIS A 675 12.97 -5.68 1.42
CA HIS A 675 12.00 -5.68 2.52
C HIS A 675 12.42 -4.67 3.61
N PRO A 676 11.51 -3.90 4.24
CA PRO A 676 11.92 -2.89 5.22
C PRO A 676 12.53 -3.48 6.51
N LEU A 677 12.07 -4.66 6.96
CA LEU A 677 12.57 -5.32 8.18
C LEU A 677 13.82 -6.19 7.98
N VAL A 678 13.98 -6.82 6.81
CA VAL A 678 14.99 -7.86 6.63
C VAL A 678 15.78 -7.63 5.35
N PRO A 679 17.08 -7.96 5.34
CA PRO A 679 17.87 -7.89 4.12
C PRO A 679 17.40 -8.92 3.09
N VAL A 680 17.17 -8.45 1.86
CA VAL A 680 16.90 -9.27 0.68
C VAL A 680 18.12 -9.21 -0.22
N ILE A 681 18.79 -10.34 -0.41
CA ILE A 681 20.09 -10.41 -1.07
C ILE A 681 19.97 -11.15 -2.40
N GLY A 682 20.22 -10.42 -3.49
CA GLY A 682 20.42 -11.00 -4.81
C GLY A 682 21.80 -11.65 -4.95
N LEU A 683 21.84 -12.85 -5.52
CA LEU A 683 23.09 -13.59 -5.78
C LEU A 683 23.32 -13.81 -7.29
N PRO A 684 23.69 -12.74 -8.04
CA PRO A 684 23.97 -12.84 -9.47
C PRO A 684 25.25 -13.66 -9.71
N GLY A 685 25.22 -14.57 -10.69
CA GLY A 685 26.39 -15.35 -11.07
C GLY A 685 26.96 -16.22 -9.93
N ALA A 686 26.09 -16.69 -9.02
CA ALA A 686 26.43 -17.43 -7.81
C ALA A 686 27.67 -18.36 -7.98
N PRO A 687 28.71 -18.21 -7.14
CA PRO A 687 29.92 -19.03 -7.23
C PRO A 687 29.58 -20.52 -7.06
N ARG A 688 30.36 -21.39 -7.72
CA ARG A 688 30.14 -22.85 -7.65
C ARG A 688 30.48 -23.35 -6.25
N GLY A 689 29.51 -23.97 -5.57
CA GLY A 689 29.67 -24.64 -4.27
C GLY A 689 29.11 -23.85 -3.08
N ALA A 690 28.66 -24.57 -2.06
CA ALA A 690 27.94 -23.99 -0.92
C ALA A 690 28.75 -23.02 -0.07
N GLN A 691 30.06 -23.28 0.13
CA GLN A 691 30.91 -22.41 0.93
C GLN A 691 31.02 -21.01 0.33
N ALA A 692 31.37 -20.92 -0.96
CA ALA A 692 31.53 -19.64 -1.64
C ALA A 692 30.20 -18.86 -1.72
N LEU A 693 29.07 -19.58 -1.83
CA LEU A 693 27.74 -18.97 -1.82
C LEU A 693 27.41 -18.38 -0.44
N LEU A 694 27.77 -19.09 0.63
CA LEU A 694 27.57 -18.64 2.01
C LEU A 694 28.48 -17.45 2.36
N ASP A 695 29.74 -17.48 1.91
CA ASP A 695 30.68 -16.36 2.04
C ASP A 695 30.17 -15.13 1.29
N SER A 696 29.72 -15.30 0.04
CA SER A 696 29.14 -14.19 -0.75
C SER A 696 27.87 -13.61 -0.09
N LEU A 697 27.04 -14.44 0.52
CA LEU A 697 25.86 -13.97 1.25
C LEU A 697 26.29 -13.14 2.46
N ALA A 698 27.26 -13.61 3.23
CA ALA A 698 27.80 -12.89 4.39
C ALA A 698 28.41 -11.54 4.00
N ASP A 699 29.22 -11.49 2.95
CA ASP A 699 29.83 -10.25 2.45
C ASP A 699 28.77 -9.24 2.02
N ARG A 700 27.75 -9.70 1.30
CA ARG A 700 26.65 -8.83 0.86
C ARG A 700 25.85 -8.29 2.04
N LEU A 701 25.54 -9.13 3.03
CA LEU A 701 24.88 -8.71 4.28
C LEU A 701 25.70 -7.69 5.08
N GLN A 702 27.03 -7.77 5.07
CA GLN A 702 27.89 -6.76 5.70
C GLN A 702 27.95 -5.47 4.89
N SER A 703 28.09 -5.58 3.56
CA SER A 703 28.17 -4.41 2.66
C SER A 703 26.88 -3.59 2.68
N SER A 704 25.71 -4.24 2.71
CA SER A 704 24.41 -3.55 2.77
C SER A 704 24.20 -2.75 4.06
N ARG A 705 25.01 -3.00 5.10
CA ARG A 705 24.95 -2.29 6.39
C ARG A 705 25.98 -1.17 6.50
N THR A 706 27.08 -1.25 5.76
CA THR A 706 28.25 -0.38 5.96
C THR A 706 28.42 0.66 4.87
N ASP A 707 27.85 0.45 3.69
CA ASP A 707 27.99 1.34 2.56
C ASP A 707 26.63 1.94 2.13
N PRO A 708 26.31 3.19 2.55
CA PRO A 708 25.10 3.87 2.11
C PRO A 708 25.11 4.23 0.61
N SER A 709 26.24 4.04 -0.10
CA SER A 709 26.36 4.26 -1.54
C SER A 709 26.00 3.03 -2.38
N VAL A 710 25.92 1.84 -1.78
CA VAL A 710 25.27 0.67 -2.39
C VAL A 710 23.78 0.98 -2.43
N GLU A 711 23.29 1.43 -3.59
CA GLU A 711 21.88 1.76 -3.80
C GLU A 711 21.02 0.50 -3.64
N ALA A 712 20.63 0.18 -2.41
CA ALA A 712 19.61 -0.80 -2.12
C ALA A 712 18.30 -0.32 -2.78
N PRO A 713 17.58 -1.20 -3.49
CA PRO A 713 16.27 -0.88 -4.03
C PRO A 713 15.36 -0.40 -2.91
N ALA A 714 14.46 0.54 -3.22
CA ALA A 714 13.56 1.09 -2.22
C ALA A 714 12.79 -0.06 -1.54
N PRO A 715 12.81 -0.15 -0.20
CA PRO A 715 12.16 -1.25 0.48
C PRO A 715 10.65 -1.17 0.26
N VAL A 716 10.06 -2.28 -0.16
CA VAL A 716 8.63 -2.42 -0.44
C VAL A 716 8.05 -3.42 0.54
N PHE A 717 6.92 -3.07 1.14
CA PHE A 717 6.11 -4.00 1.91
C PHE A 717 4.74 -4.09 1.25
N GLN A 718 4.30 -5.31 0.99
CA GLN A 718 2.97 -5.60 0.47
C GLN A 718 2.41 -6.78 1.25
N ILE A 719 1.13 -6.66 1.61
CA ILE A 719 0.43 -7.76 2.24
C ILE A 719 0.02 -8.74 1.15
N PRO A 720 0.31 -10.04 1.32
CA PRO A 720 -0.12 -11.04 0.38
C PRO A 720 -1.64 -11.09 0.30
N ARG A 721 -2.18 -10.87 -0.91
CA ARG A 721 -3.63 -10.76 -1.13
C ARG A 721 -4.29 -12.08 -1.53
N GLY A 722 -3.54 -12.99 -2.15
CA GLY A 722 -4.07 -14.23 -2.69
C GLY A 722 -5.31 -13.99 -3.57
N ARG A 723 -6.32 -14.86 -3.46
CA ARG A 723 -7.61 -14.72 -4.17
C ARG A 723 -8.64 -13.83 -3.48
N ASP A 724 -8.29 -13.24 -2.33
CA ASP A 724 -9.26 -12.58 -1.44
C ASP A 724 -9.09 -11.06 -1.36
N GLY A 725 -8.04 -10.51 -1.97
CA GLY A 725 -7.78 -9.08 -2.01
C GLY A 725 -8.77 -8.33 -2.89
N ILE A 726 -9.96 -8.07 -2.36
CA ILE A 726 -10.95 -7.18 -2.98
C ILE A 726 -11.10 -5.87 -2.23
N SER A 727 -11.35 -4.81 -2.98
CA SER A 727 -11.66 -3.49 -2.43
C SER A 727 -13.16 -3.39 -2.19
N THR A 728 -13.57 -3.00 -0.99
CA THR A 728 -14.99 -2.71 -0.69
C THR A 728 -15.11 -1.30 -0.18
#